data_AF-A0A5Q4VJ32-F1
#
_entry.id   AF-A0A5Q4VJ32-F1
#
_cell.length_a   1.000
_cell.length_b   1.000
_cell.length_c   1.000
_cell.angle_alpha   90.00
_cell.angle_beta   90.00
_cell.angle_gamma   90.00
#
_symmetry.space_group_name_H-M   'P 1'
#
loop_
_entity.id
_entity.type
_entity.pdbx_description
1 polymer ?
#
loop_
_entity_poly.entity_id
_entity_poly.type
_entity_poly.pdbx_seq_one_letter_code
_entity_poly.pdbx_strand_id
1 'polypeptide(L)'
;MGKNFEKLMFDEADYHLLEIIRDIRTRQKKQKHLRQRVGPYLHPRGIKEMAAPRELRMAYAIAHLLDSLDEGRVEDRLTALQSLVDEVMNSSEGNLRKNTARVLLQLMKELIRCDERDTRRQLALAHDFRRAAGGRPRVIRKLLSHYHLLEMPEEWNQVSFDDHVHDANTKGRKNPCHLIMDAWIKGIREIRVIYYNHIPEQALSELMNAAAIMGIKASIGIEYEVLFRGRMVSFIWAPAGLDTAEAMARLFNLPEVDAFMEKGRAVSSHRADLVLKKLNHFDRVHRPAMEKDLAISIPETSTDDFLAMVGLGQPSTLHLSAYLHRLLKSAIYEAFSGTESPPQELPQASPLPQGDKGSSPLNKAPETLRPASGDTDIESSATSLLAKRNAALERLTPEIIEKDYLLPEIQRYPQLTESELPELLTLSPEVLCEKLSDLHPSFSLTLNLKHLRVEDVAELLFLGRGRITHLEIFNLKDQAMGKALAYKEINAFQLALNQGNIISLKRMLTDCRQRLQECGNSYALNQSAALESIIRQLGRMVSPYAHRPLKTRIGTDSTGNSPRFFGMGLVLRDTLPFRSRHYLHKKMGVHHHRPGIRIPVLPHITWIPKKPPFPKLAPLMYRLRYAKILRPFTHSKHQDYIIRKSAVRLEPRGNVITLGGTMSNDQTKKTSSKNKKEIFRFHPLAYLNTSLTQFLKVAIGFIPAFLTFALTKDWWLLAYFGAVIWFVITGLRNILQSVLGGGGIRRSPLLKWHDHVRWSRVADSLLFTGFSVPLLDYVVKTRILDETLAITTSSNPIALYACMGLANGIYISTHNFFRGLPRAAVIANFFRSLLAIPVAVLFNGICGQILGSMGHGTPDEALQKWAAIISKTASDTVAGIIEGMADRFHNLGLRAQDYRKKMRQVFETCMELELAFPESDILTLLSEPESRILPENHPHSGLSTKVIINALDFLYFFMYQPRAGVALKKRLQRMSEEERRIFYAYHLVLKEEKYVSTLLINGLIGKNFGTGLSFYLANYRQYLQTLKHWIPEN
;
A
#
# COMPACT_ATOMS: atom_id res chain seq x y z
N MET A 1 -38.33 7.85 9.96
CA MET A 1 -37.96 7.24 8.66
C MET A 1 -36.45 7.00 8.47
N GLY A 2 -35.53 7.80 9.02
CA GLY A 2 -34.07 7.68 8.77
C GLY A 2 -33.41 6.34 9.17
N LYS A 3 -33.71 5.78 10.35
CA LYS A 3 -33.09 4.52 10.83
C LYS A 3 -33.48 3.28 10.00
N ASN A 4 -34.70 3.23 9.47
CA ASN A 4 -35.16 2.10 8.63
C ASN A 4 -34.52 2.14 7.24
N PHE A 5 -34.31 3.34 6.70
CA PHE A 5 -33.57 3.53 5.45
C PHE A 5 -32.11 3.09 5.61
N GLU A 6 -31.44 3.43 6.70
CA GLU A 6 -30.04 3.04 6.92
C GLU A 6 -29.86 1.52 7.10
N LYS A 7 -30.82 0.81 7.72
CA LYS A 7 -30.84 -0.67 7.82
C LYS A 7 -31.02 -1.39 6.48
N LEU A 8 -31.70 -0.78 5.50
CA LEU A 8 -31.84 -1.32 4.14
C LEU A 8 -30.54 -1.19 3.33
N MET A 9 -29.68 -0.27 3.74
CA MET A 9 -28.44 0.06 3.07
C MET A 9 -27.30 -0.74 3.69
N PHE A 10 -26.93 -0.46 4.92
CA PHE A 10 -25.74 -1.07 5.52
C PHE A 10 -26.03 -2.44 6.11
N ASP A 11 -25.02 -3.32 6.14
CA ASP A 11 -25.15 -4.60 6.82
C ASP A 11 -24.94 -4.40 8.33
N GLU A 12 -25.49 -5.28 9.16
CA GLU A 12 -25.25 -5.28 10.61
C GLU A 12 -23.74 -5.36 10.95
N ALA A 13 -22.98 -6.08 10.12
CA ALA A 13 -21.53 -6.17 10.23
C ALA A 13 -20.78 -4.83 9.98
N ASP A 14 -21.38 -3.86 9.26
CA ASP A 14 -20.82 -2.51 9.12
C ASP A 14 -20.88 -1.77 10.47
N TYR A 15 -21.99 -1.88 11.19
CA TYR A 15 -22.17 -1.28 12.51
C TYR A 15 -21.23 -1.91 13.54
N HIS A 16 -21.11 -3.24 13.55
CA HIS A 16 -20.19 -3.94 14.46
C HIS A 16 -18.72 -3.58 14.21
N LEU A 17 -18.32 -3.35 12.95
CA LEU A 17 -16.98 -2.86 12.63
C LEU A 17 -16.74 -1.44 13.21
N LEU A 18 -17.72 -0.54 13.12
CA LEU A 18 -17.60 0.80 13.71
C LEU A 18 -17.53 0.77 15.22
N GLU A 19 -18.35 -0.08 15.86
CA GLU A 19 -18.32 -0.26 17.31
C GLU A 19 -16.93 -0.71 17.77
N ILE A 20 -16.34 -1.70 17.09
CA ILE A 20 -14.97 -2.15 17.39
C ILE A 20 -13.95 -1.01 17.24
N ILE A 21 -14.06 -0.18 16.21
CA ILE A 21 -13.12 0.93 16.00
C ILE A 21 -13.25 1.97 17.10
N ARG A 22 -14.48 2.27 17.54
CA ARG A 22 -14.73 3.15 18.70
C ARG A 22 -14.14 2.54 19.97
N ASP A 23 -14.35 1.24 20.18
CA ASP A 23 -13.79 0.46 21.28
C ASP A 23 -12.26 0.49 21.34
N ILE A 24 -11.59 0.49 20.19
CA ILE A 24 -10.12 0.57 20.12
C ILE A 24 -9.66 1.97 20.54
N ARG A 25 -10.37 3.03 20.11
CA ARG A 25 -10.05 4.41 20.47
C ARG A 25 -10.31 4.74 21.93
N THR A 26 -11.26 4.07 22.59
CA THR A 26 -11.62 4.32 23.99
C THR A 26 -10.83 3.49 25.01
N ARG A 27 -10.11 2.43 24.58
CA ARG A 27 -9.45 1.50 25.51
C ARG A 27 -8.16 2.06 26.13
N GLN A 28 -8.26 2.41 27.41
CA GLN A 28 -7.11 2.58 28.30
C GLN A 28 -6.34 1.26 28.52
N LYS A 29 -5.03 1.30 28.19
CA LYS A 29 -3.82 0.59 28.66
C LYS A 29 -3.85 -0.81 29.35
N LYS A 30 -4.91 -1.30 30.02
CA LYS A 30 -4.84 -2.48 30.91
C LYS A 30 -4.82 -3.88 30.25
N GLN A 31 -5.20 -4.05 28.98
CA GLN A 31 -5.14 -5.35 28.26
C GLN A 31 -4.03 -5.43 27.19
N LYS A 32 -3.12 -4.44 27.14
CA LYS A 32 -2.09 -4.33 26.08
C LYS A 32 -1.03 -5.45 26.14
N HIS A 33 -0.57 -5.82 27.34
CA HIS A 33 0.65 -6.63 27.50
C HIS A 33 0.58 -8.08 26.97
N LEU A 34 -0.50 -8.83 27.22
CA LEU A 34 -0.58 -10.23 26.75
C LEU A 34 -0.82 -10.32 25.24
N ARG A 35 -1.67 -9.45 24.66
CA ARG A 35 -1.89 -9.43 23.21
C ARG A 35 -0.67 -8.96 22.43
N GLN A 36 0.09 -7.99 22.96
CA GLN A 36 1.32 -7.48 22.33
C GLN A 36 2.43 -8.53 22.28
N ARG A 37 2.63 -9.31 23.37
CA ARG A 37 3.66 -10.36 23.40
C ARG A 37 3.32 -11.59 22.55
N VAL A 38 2.03 -11.84 22.31
CA VAL A 38 1.56 -13.14 21.83
C VAL A 38 0.92 -13.10 20.43
N GLY A 39 0.37 -11.94 20.04
CA GLY A 39 -0.28 -11.71 18.74
C GLY A 39 0.59 -12.00 17.49
N PRO A 40 1.90 -11.72 17.47
CA PRO A 40 2.76 -11.98 16.31
C PRO A 40 2.92 -13.48 15.97
N TYR A 41 2.76 -14.35 16.96
CA TYR A 41 2.93 -15.79 16.78
C TYR A 41 1.67 -16.49 16.25
N LEU A 42 0.49 -15.88 16.41
CA LEU A 42 -0.78 -16.46 15.94
C LEU A 42 -0.95 -16.33 14.41
N HIS A 43 -1.13 -17.46 13.74
CA HIS A 43 -1.26 -17.48 12.30
C HIS A 43 -2.55 -16.78 11.83
N PRO A 44 -2.52 -15.93 10.77
CA PRO A 44 -3.68 -15.26 10.16
C PRO A 44 -4.90 -16.14 9.90
N ARG A 45 -4.65 -17.41 9.55
CA ARG A 45 -5.64 -18.45 9.22
C ARG A 45 -5.71 -19.56 10.27
N GLY A 46 -5.18 -19.29 11.45
CA GLY A 46 -5.05 -20.20 12.58
C GLY A 46 -6.23 -20.08 13.55
N ILE A 47 -6.02 -20.47 14.81
CA ILE A 47 -7.09 -20.58 15.81
C ILE A 47 -7.86 -19.27 16.05
N LYS A 48 -7.23 -18.12 15.77
CA LYS A 48 -7.89 -16.80 15.87
C LYS A 48 -9.06 -16.60 14.91
N GLU A 49 -9.21 -17.42 13.87
CA GLU A 49 -10.42 -17.44 13.04
C GLU A 49 -11.68 -17.81 13.82
N MET A 50 -11.55 -18.54 14.93
CA MET A 50 -12.68 -18.88 15.81
C MET A 50 -13.19 -17.70 16.61
N ALA A 51 -12.36 -16.68 16.87
CA ALA A 51 -12.72 -15.56 17.73
C ALA A 51 -13.34 -14.38 16.98
N ALA A 52 -12.90 -14.12 15.75
CA ALA A 52 -13.42 -13.04 14.92
C ALA A 52 -13.27 -13.36 13.43
N PRO A 53 -14.19 -12.92 12.56
CA PRO A 53 -14.04 -12.99 11.11
C PRO A 53 -12.84 -12.18 10.61
N ARG A 54 -12.33 -12.56 9.43
CA ARG A 54 -11.08 -12.01 8.86
C ARG A 54 -11.12 -10.49 8.73
N GLU A 55 -12.22 -9.95 8.24
CA GLU A 55 -12.40 -8.52 8.00
C GLU A 55 -12.20 -7.71 9.29
N LEU A 56 -12.71 -8.21 10.42
CA LEU A 56 -12.57 -7.57 11.72
C LEU A 56 -11.15 -7.69 12.27
N ARG A 57 -10.47 -8.82 12.05
CA ARG A 57 -9.06 -8.97 12.45
C ARG A 57 -8.14 -8.03 11.67
N MET A 58 -8.35 -7.90 10.36
CA MET A 58 -7.64 -6.94 9.52
C MET A 58 -7.90 -5.51 10.01
N ALA A 59 -9.15 -5.17 10.33
CA ALA A 59 -9.49 -3.86 10.88
C ALA A 59 -8.80 -3.60 12.22
N TYR A 60 -8.78 -4.58 13.13
CA TYR A 60 -8.11 -4.48 14.42
C TYR A 60 -6.60 -4.24 14.25
N ALA A 61 -5.94 -5.01 13.39
CA ALA A 61 -4.50 -4.86 13.14
C ALA A 61 -4.16 -3.48 12.56
N ILE A 62 -4.98 -2.97 11.62
CA ILE A 62 -4.76 -1.64 11.05
C ILE A 62 -5.04 -0.53 12.07
N ALA A 63 -6.15 -0.62 12.82
CA ALA A 63 -6.50 0.38 13.83
C ALA A 63 -5.46 0.44 14.95
N HIS A 64 -5.00 -0.72 15.44
CA HIS A 64 -3.93 -0.80 16.42
C HIS A 64 -2.61 -0.22 15.91
N LEU A 65 -2.26 -0.47 14.64
CA LEU A 65 -1.08 0.17 14.03
C LEU A 65 -1.24 1.69 14.04
N LEU A 66 -2.34 2.22 13.53
CA LEU A 66 -2.55 3.65 13.43
C LEU A 66 -2.53 4.34 14.81
N ASP A 67 -3.12 3.72 15.83
CA ASP A 67 -3.02 4.18 17.23
C ASP A 67 -1.58 4.17 17.76
N SER A 68 -0.83 3.09 17.51
CA SER A 68 0.56 2.99 17.95
C SER A 68 1.49 4.01 17.28
N LEU A 69 1.16 4.46 16.07
CA LEU A 69 1.97 5.44 15.34
C LEU A 69 1.92 6.84 15.95
N ASP A 70 0.88 7.17 16.72
CA ASP A 70 0.72 8.50 17.33
C ASP A 70 1.27 8.54 18.78
N GLU A 71 1.11 7.47 19.58
CA GLU A 71 1.44 7.49 21.02
C GLU A 71 2.24 6.27 21.55
N GLY A 72 2.62 5.31 20.68
CA GLY A 72 3.27 4.04 21.09
C GLY A 72 4.79 4.13 21.24
N ARG A 73 5.42 3.20 21.98
CA ARG A 73 6.89 3.00 21.97
C ARG A 73 7.37 2.42 20.64
N VAL A 74 8.67 2.51 20.33
CA VAL A 74 9.26 1.98 19.08
C VAL A 74 8.92 0.50 18.91
N GLU A 75 9.06 -0.30 19.97
CA GLU A 75 8.79 -1.73 19.97
C GLU A 75 7.30 -2.02 19.72
N ASP A 76 6.41 -1.21 20.30
CA ASP A 76 4.96 -1.33 20.09
C ASP A 76 4.61 -1.06 18.62
N ARG A 77 5.21 -0.03 18.01
CA ARG A 77 5.01 0.33 16.59
C ARG A 77 5.49 -0.78 15.66
N LEU A 78 6.69 -1.30 15.87
CA LEU A 78 7.25 -2.38 15.06
C LEU A 78 6.42 -3.67 15.20
N THR A 79 5.98 -4.00 16.41
CA THR A 79 5.12 -5.17 16.67
C THR A 79 3.75 -5.00 16.00
N ALA A 80 3.17 -3.81 16.04
CA ALA A 80 1.91 -3.50 15.37
C ALA A 80 2.06 -3.58 13.83
N LEU A 81 3.17 -3.09 13.29
CA LEU A 81 3.47 -3.14 11.86
C LEU A 81 3.65 -4.58 11.37
N GLN A 82 4.37 -5.41 12.13
CA GLN A 82 4.53 -6.83 11.85
C GLN A 82 3.17 -7.55 11.88
N SER A 83 2.36 -7.28 12.91
CA SER A 83 1.00 -7.83 13.03
C SER A 83 0.11 -7.45 11.85
N LEU A 84 0.22 -6.21 11.37
CA LEU A 84 -0.46 -5.74 10.17
C LEU A 84 -0.01 -6.50 8.92
N VAL A 85 1.30 -6.63 8.69
CA VAL A 85 1.82 -7.38 7.54
C VAL A 85 1.31 -8.81 7.58
N ASP A 86 1.37 -9.44 8.75
CA ASP A 86 0.88 -10.79 8.92
C ASP A 86 -0.61 -10.90 8.63
N GLU A 87 -1.44 -10.02 9.17
CA GLU A 87 -2.88 -10.10 8.98
C GLU A 87 -3.32 -9.68 7.58
N VAL A 88 -2.77 -8.60 7.01
CA VAL A 88 -3.29 -8.01 5.77
C VAL A 88 -2.65 -8.64 4.54
N MET A 89 -1.34 -8.90 4.57
CA MET A 89 -0.60 -9.40 3.40
C MET A 89 -0.76 -10.92 3.22
N ASN A 90 -0.85 -11.67 4.32
CA ASN A 90 -0.96 -13.14 4.25
C ASN A 90 -2.41 -13.64 4.24
N SER A 91 -3.40 -12.85 4.70
CA SER A 91 -4.81 -13.28 4.68
C SER A 91 -5.57 -12.93 3.40
N SER A 92 -5.15 -11.89 2.67
CA SER A 92 -5.88 -11.37 1.50
C SER A 92 -6.01 -12.43 0.39
N GLU A 93 -7.25 -12.75 0.04
CA GLU A 93 -7.57 -13.67 -1.04
C GLU A 93 -7.68 -12.94 -2.38
N GLY A 94 -7.34 -13.62 -3.48
CA GLY A 94 -7.52 -13.09 -4.83
C GLY A 94 -6.22 -12.71 -5.54
N ASN A 95 -6.39 -12.17 -6.75
CA ASN A 95 -5.30 -11.89 -7.70
C ASN A 95 -4.61 -10.53 -7.46
N LEU A 96 -5.14 -9.67 -6.57
CA LEU A 96 -4.62 -8.33 -6.29
C LEU A 96 -4.32 -8.13 -4.79
N ARG A 97 -3.56 -9.04 -4.17
CA ARG A 97 -3.35 -9.08 -2.72
C ARG A 97 -2.69 -7.80 -2.19
N LYS A 98 -1.57 -7.40 -2.79
CA LYS A 98 -0.81 -6.21 -2.34
C LYS A 98 -1.60 -4.94 -2.57
N ASN A 99 -2.27 -4.82 -3.73
CA ASN A 99 -3.13 -3.66 -3.98
C ASN A 99 -4.36 -3.61 -3.07
N THR A 100 -4.92 -4.76 -2.67
CA THR A 100 -6.02 -4.83 -1.69
C THR A 100 -5.58 -4.30 -0.35
N ALA A 101 -4.43 -4.75 0.14
CA ALA A 101 -3.82 -4.31 1.39
C ALA A 101 -3.59 -2.78 1.43
N ARG A 102 -3.09 -2.19 0.34
CA ARG A 102 -2.91 -0.73 0.20
C ARG A 102 -4.23 0.04 0.31
N VAL A 103 -5.29 -0.47 -0.33
CA VAL A 103 -6.63 0.13 -0.29
C VAL A 103 -7.22 0.04 1.12
N LEU A 104 -7.07 -1.09 1.81
CA LEU A 104 -7.57 -1.28 3.17
C LEU A 104 -6.91 -0.32 4.17
N LEU A 105 -5.58 -0.16 4.08
CA LEU A 105 -4.84 0.83 4.86
C LEU A 105 -5.35 2.24 4.61
N GLN A 106 -5.54 2.62 3.34
CA GLN A 106 -6.03 3.94 2.98
C GLN A 106 -7.46 4.18 3.48
N LEU A 107 -8.35 3.20 3.35
CA LEU A 107 -9.73 3.27 3.86
C LEU A 107 -9.76 3.42 5.38
N MET A 108 -8.96 2.67 6.12
CA MET A 108 -8.92 2.79 7.58
C MET A 108 -8.38 4.15 8.03
N LYS A 109 -7.37 4.70 7.34
CA LYS A 109 -6.89 6.07 7.61
C LYS A 109 -8.00 7.10 7.43
N GLU A 110 -8.82 6.98 6.39
CA GLU A 110 -9.97 7.87 6.19
C GLU A 110 -11.06 7.64 7.24
N LEU A 111 -11.29 6.39 7.66
CA LEU A 111 -12.28 6.03 8.66
C LEU A 111 -11.93 6.59 10.04
N ILE A 112 -10.66 6.54 10.45
CA ILE A 112 -10.17 7.12 11.72
C ILE A 112 -10.20 8.65 11.68
N ARG A 113 -9.94 9.27 10.52
CA ARG A 113 -9.99 10.73 10.35
C ARG A 113 -11.41 11.30 10.23
N CYS A 114 -12.40 10.45 9.94
CA CYS A 114 -13.78 10.88 9.75
C CYS A 114 -14.37 11.34 11.08
N ASP A 115 -14.99 12.52 11.07
CA ASP A 115 -15.73 13.04 12.23
C ASP A 115 -16.81 12.03 12.68
N GLU A 116 -16.86 11.77 13.99
CA GLU A 116 -17.82 10.86 14.61
C GLU A 116 -19.27 11.30 14.45
N ARG A 117 -19.49 12.59 14.23
CA ARG A 117 -20.81 13.16 13.97
C ARG A 117 -21.36 12.75 12.59
N ASP A 118 -20.52 12.36 11.63
CA ASP A 118 -20.92 11.90 10.29
C ASP A 118 -21.06 10.37 10.21
N THR A 119 -22.08 9.84 10.88
CA THR A 119 -22.31 8.38 10.98
C THR A 119 -22.52 7.72 9.62
N ARG A 120 -23.16 8.40 8.66
CA ARG A 120 -23.40 7.84 7.31
C ARG A 120 -22.11 7.63 6.54
N ARG A 121 -21.18 8.60 6.61
CA ARG A 121 -19.87 8.47 5.98
C ARG A 121 -19.02 7.39 6.66
N GLN A 122 -19.08 7.28 7.99
CA GLN A 122 -18.42 6.19 8.72
C GLN A 122 -18.94 4.82 8.26
N LEU A 123 -20.27 4.64 8.15
CA LEU A 123 -20.87 3.40 7.68
C LEU A 123 -20.50 3.07 6.23
N ALA A 124 -20.45 4.06 5.35
CA ALA A 124 -20.00 3.86 3.98
C ALA A 124 -18.53 3.42 3.88
N LEU A 125 -17.65 4.04 4.65
CA LEU A 125 -16.24 3.67 4.71
C LEU A 125 -16.05 2.25 5.30
N ALA A 126 -16.82 1.90 6.35
CA ALA A 126 -16.86 0.54 6.90
C ALA A 126 -17.33 -0.49 5.86
N HIS A 127 -18.36 -0.14 5.09
CA HIS A 127 -18.87 -0.97 4.00
C HIS A 127 -17.85 -1.16 2.87
N ASP A 128 -17.21 -0.09 2.42
CA ASP A 128 -16.14 -0.15 1.43
C ASP A 128 -14.95 -0.96 1.93
N PHE A 129 -14.61 -0.86 3.22
CA PHE A 129 -13.58 -1.67 3.86
C PHE A 129 -13.91 -3.17 3.78
N ARG A 130 -15.12 -3.59 4.18
CA ARG A 130 -15.54 -5.01 4.07
C ARG A 130 -15.56 -5.49 2.62
N ARG A 131 -16.02 -4.66 1.68
CA ARG A 131 -16.01 -5.00 0.25
C ARG A 131 -14.60 -5.14 -0.31
N ALA A 132 -13.67 -4.29 0.11
CA ALA A 132 -12.27 -4.34 -0.27
C ALA A 132 -11.57 -5.57 0.33
N ALA A 133 -11.88 -5.96 1.56
CA ALA A 133 -11.29 -7.12 2.23
C ALA A 133 -11.54 -8.44 1.47
N GLY A 134 -12.62 -8.52 0.69
CA GLY A 134 -12.90 -9.62 -0.23
C GLY A 134 -11.99 -9.72 -1.47
N GLY A 135 -11.08 -8.75 -1.70
CA GLY A 135 -10.04 -8.81 -2.73
C GLY A 135 -10.54 -8.78 -4.19
N ARG A 136 -11.79 -8.37 -4.43
CA ARG A 136 -12.40 -8.36 -5.77
C ARG A 136 -11.70 -7.34 -6.68
N PRO A 137 -11.06 -7.73 -7.79
CA PRO A 137 -10.20 -6.84 -8.56
C PRO A 137 -10.86 -5.56 -9.11
N ARG A 138 -12.19 -5.54 -9.25
CA ARG A 138 -12.95 -4.37 -9.70
C ARG A 138 -13.14 -3.34 -8.61
N VAL A 139 -13.52 -3.81 -7.43
CA VAL A 139 -13.70 -2.97 -6.24
C VAL A 139 -12.36 -2.32 -5.90
N ILE A 140 -11.29 -3.12 -5.85
CA ILE A 140 -9.93 -2.63 -5.57
C ILE A 140 -9.48 -1.58 -6.57
N ARG A 141 -9.66 -1.82 -7.88
CA ARG A 141 -9.29 -0.82 -8.90
C ARG A 141 -10.11 0.46 -8.83
N LYS A 142 -11.41 0.35 -8.54
CA LYS A 142 -12.27 1.53 -8.35
C LYS A 142 -11.77 2.36 -7.17
N LEU A 143 -11.46 1.71 -6.04
CA LEU A 143 -10.96 2.37 -4.84
C LEU A 143 -9.54 2.92 -5.04
N LEU A 144 -8.64 2.20 -5.71
CA LEU A 144 -7.32 2.73 -6.11
C LEU A 144 -7.47 4.02 -6.92
N SER A 145 -8.35 4.03 -7.94
CA SER A 145 -8.62 5.22 -8.73
C SER A 145 -9.25 6.36 -7.91
N HIS A 146 -10.14 6.03 -6.96
CA HIS A 146 -10.79 7.01 -6.08
C HIS A 146 -9.78 7.70 -5.16
N TYR A 147 -8.82 6.95 -4.62
CA TYR A 147 -7.75 7.48 -3.77
C TYR A 147 -6.50 7.91 -4.55
N HIS A 148 -6.57 8.00 -5.87
CA HIS A 148 -5.45 8.37 -6.75
C HIS A 148 -4.19 7.49 -6.56
N LEU A 149 -4.37 6.24 -6.13
CA LEU A 149 -3.31 5.25 -6.01
C LEU A 149 -3.17 4.48 -7.33
N LEU A 150 -1.95 4.37 -7.86
CA LEU A 150 -1.69 3.57 -9.06
C LEU A 150 -1.74 2.07 -8.74
N GLU A 151 -2.36 1.27 -9.62
CA GLU A 151 -2.28 -0.20 -9.54
C GLU A 151 -0.83 -0.64 -9.77
N MET A 152 -0.21 -1.26 -8.76
CA MET A 152 1.15 -1.81 -8.81
C MET A 152 1.11 -3.26 -9.30
N PRO A 153 2.18 -3.78 -9.93
CA PRO A 153 2.25 -5.21 -10.25
C PRO A 153 2.29 -6.04 -8.96
N GLU A 154 1.60 -7.18 -8.94
CA GLU A 154 1.53 -8.04 -7.75
C GLU A 154 2.82 -8.83 -7.50
N GLU A 155 3.60 -9.08 -8.54
CA GLU A 155 5.00 -9.51 -8.44
C GLU A 155 5.85 -8.49 -7.67
N TRP A 156 5.38 -7.24 -7.57
CA TRP A 156 6.01 -6.14 -6.85
C TRP A 156 7.41 -5.84 -7.39
N ASN A 157 7.53 -5.90 -8.71
CA ASN A 157 8.74 -5.68 -9.49
C ASN A 157 8.79 -4.28 -10.13
N GLN A 158 7.83 -3.40 -9.84
CA GLN A 158 7.89 -2.01 -10.31
C GLN A 158 9.18 -1.32 -9.84
N VAL A 159 9.64 -0.32 -10.59
CA VAL A 159 10.72 0.55 -10.13
C VAL A 159 10.08 1.83 -9.60
N SER A 160 10.05 1.93 -8.27
CA SER A 160 9.52 3.06 -7.54
C SER A 160 10.46 3.38 -6.37
N PHE A 161 10.80 4.66 -6.24
CA PHE A 161 11.82 5.09 -5.30
C PHE A 161 11.60 6.54 -4.84
N ASP A 162 12.31 6.92 -3.79
CA ASP A 162 12.52 8.30 -3.38
C ASP A 162 13.92 8.42 -2.75
N ASP A 163 14.84 9.11 -3.42
CA ASP A 163 16.24 9.19 -2.95
C ASP A 163 16.46 10.29 -1.90
N HIS A 164 15.43 11.08 -1.52
CA HIS A 164 15.56 12.15 -0.51
C HIS A 164 14.22 12.41 0.21
N VAL A 165 14.08 11.85 1.41
CA VAL A 165 12.90 12.03 2.29
C VAL A 165 13.35 12.29 3.73
N HIS A 166 12.50 12.94 4.51
CA HIS A 166 12.74 13.25 5.92
C HIS A 166 11.67 12.62 6.82
N ASP A 167 12.10 12.20 8.00
CA ASP A 167 11.26 11.71 9.09
C ASP A 167 11.17 12.73 10.24
N ALA A 168 10.49 12.36 11.33
CA ALA A 168 10.32 13.18 12.52
C ALA A 168 11.62 13.53 13.25
N ASN A 169 12.72 12.79 13.04
CA ASN A 169 14.01 13.07 13.68
C ASN A 169 14.78 14.20 12.97
N THR A 170 14.30 14.65 11.82
CA THR A 170 14.85 15.81 11.10
C THR A 170 13.81 16.93 10.96
N LYS A 171 13.20 17.07 9.78
CA LYS A 171 12.21 18.12 9.47
C LYS A 171 10.88 17.56 8.96
N GLY A 172 10.74 16.23 8.94
CA GLY A 172 9.51 15.55 8.62
C GLY A 172 8.56 15.54 9.82
N ARG A 173 7.29 15.23 9.59
CA ARG A 173 6.28 15.16 10.66
C ARG A 173 5.97 13.74 11.16
N LYS A 174 6.57 12.72 10.54
CA LYS A 174 6.19 11.31 10.74
C LYS A 174 7.39 10.51 11.24
N ASN A 175 7.19 9.69 12.26
CA ASN A 175 8.20 8.74 12.70
C ASN A 175 8.56 7.74 11.58
N PRO A 176 9.71 7.04 11.69
CA PRO A 176 10.15 6.08 10.68
C PRO A 176 9.11 5.00 10.34
N CYS A 177 8.42 4.41 11.32
CA CYS A 177 7.37 3.41 11.06
C CYS A 177 6.24 3.97 10.18
N HIS A 178 5.73 5.15 10.51
CA HIS A 178 4.67 5.82 9.76
C HIS A 178 5.16 6.20 8.35
N LEU A 179 6.40 6.69 8.22
CA LEU A 179 7.01 7.01 6.93
C LEU A 179 7.07 5.78 6.01
N ILE A 180 7.56 4.64 6.52
CA ILE A 180 7.66 3.40 5.76
C ILE A 180 6.27 2.84 5.40
N MET A 181 5.29 2.88 6.30
CA MET A 181 3.91 2.49 6.00
C MET A 181 3.34 3.33 4.83
N ASP A 182 3.53 4.65 4.86
CA ASP A 182 3.05 5.54 3.80
C ASP A 182 3.80 5.35 2.48
N ALA A 183 5.11 5.07 2.53
CA ALA A 183 5.90 4.68 1.37
C ALA A 183 5.31 3.43 0.70
N TRP A 184 4.99 2.43 1.52
CA TRP A 184 4.44 1.17 1.07
C TRP A 184 3.03 1.33 0.47
N ILE A 185 2.15 2.12 1.10
CA ILE A 185 0.81 2.45 0.57
C ILE A 185 0.91 3.10 -0.81
N LYS A 186 1.91 3.96 -1.03
CA LYS A 186 2.15 4.58 -2.35
C LYS A 186 2.77 3.62 -3.37
N GLY A 187 3.32 2.50 -2.90
CA GLY A 187 3.98 1.48 -3.72
C GLY A 187 5.45 1.76 -3.99
N ILE A 188 6.12 2.56 -3.14
CA ILE A 188 7.57 2.80 -3.16
C ILE A 188 8.30 1.53 -2.73
N ARG A 189 9.42 1.23 -3.38
CA ARG A 189 10.25 0.05 -3.07
C ARG A 189 11.64 0.38 -2.55
N GLU A 190 12.19 1.54 -2.91
CA GLU A 190 13.46 2.03 -2.40
C GLU A 190 13.27 3.42 -1.81
N ILE A 191 13.65 3.62 -0.56
CA ILE A 191 13.57 4.93 0.10
C ILE A 191 14.91 5.27 0.73
N ARG A 192 15.30 6.53 0.62
CA ARG A 192 16.45 7.06 1.34
C ARG A 192 16.00 8.17 2.28
N VAL A 193 16.24 7.96 3.57
CA VAL A 193 15.93 8.93 4.62
C VAL A 193 17.19 9.71 4.96
N ILE A 194 17.08 11.04 4.93
CA ILE A 194 18.21 11.95 5.13
C ILE A 194 18.15 12.54 6.53
N TYR A 195 19.23 12.31 7.29
CA TYR A 195 19.48 12.82 8.63
C TYR A 195 20.49 13.97 8.59
N TYR A 196 20.40 14.91 9.53
CA TYR A 196 21.30 16.06 9.58
C TYR A 196 22.44 15.82 10.58
N ASN A 197 23.67 15.84 10.08
CA ASN A 197 24.95 15.74 10.80
C ASN A 197 25.19 14.44 11.60
N HIS A 198 24.15 13.84 12.21
CA HIS A 198 24.21 12.59 12.96
C HIS A 198 22.87 11.85 12.86
N ILE A 199 22.87 10.58 13.26
CA ILE A 199 21.65 9.76 13.35
C ILE A 199 21.46 9.20 14.77
N PRO A 200 20.27 9.35 15.38
CA PRO A 200 19.95 8.66 16.62
C PRO A 200 19.85 7.14 16.42
N GLU A 201 20.42 6.35 17.33
CA GLU A 201 20.40 4.88 17.26
C GLU A 201 18.97 4.32 17.18
N GLN A 202 18.05 4.89 17.97
CA GLN A 202 16.63 4.50 17.94
C GLN A 202 15.99 4.75 16.57
N ALA A 203 16.30 5.88 15.91
CA ALA A 203 15.76 6.21 14.59
C ALA A 203 16.30 5.25 13.52
N LEU A 204 17.60 4.91 13.60
CA LEU A 204 18.25 3.93 12.74
C LEU A 204 17.59 2.56 12.87
N SER A 205 17.46 2.06 14.11
CA SER A 205 16.86 0.76 14.40
C SER A 205 15.40 0.72 13.93
N GLU A 206 14.60 1.74 14.26
CA GLU A 206 13.19 1.80 13.86
C GLU A 206 13.03 1.81 12.33
N LEU A 207 13.81 2.64 11.63
CA LEU A 207 13.72 2.77 10.17
C LEU A 207 14.07 1.45 9.47
N MET A 208 15.19 0.84 9.83
CA MET A 208 15.68 -0.38 9.19
C MET A 208 14.76 -1.56 9.47
N ASN A 209 14.28 -1.71 10.72
CA ASN A 209 13.34 -2.76 11.09
C ASN A 209 11.97 -2.57 10.42
N ALA A 210 11.43 -1.35 10.40
CA ALA A 210 10.17 -1.07 9.71
C ALA A 210 10.27 -1.37 8.21
N ALA A 211 11.38 -0.99 7.57
CA ALA A 211 11.64 -1.26 6.16
C ALA A 211 11.74 -2.76 5.86
N ALA A 212 12.42 -3.52 6.72
CA ALA A 212 12.52 -4.98 6.62
C ALA A 212 11.14 -5.65 6.73
N ILE A 213 10.33 -5.25 7.72
CA ILE A 213 8.95 -5.76 7.93
C ILE A 213 8.08 -5.53 6.68
N MET A 214 8.16 -4.34 6.08
CA MET A 214 7.32 -3.97 4.92
C MET A 214 7.92 -4.39 3.56
N GLY A 215 9.13 -4.95 3.55
CA GLY A 215 9.84 -5.34 2.33
C GLY A 215 10.21 -4.15 1.43
N ILE A 216 10.59 -3.02 2.04
CA ILE A 216 11.12 -1.83 1.38
C ILE A 216 12.63 -1.80 1.58
N LYS A 217 13.38 -1.48 0.51
CA LYS A 217 14.81 -1.21 0.63
C LYS A 217 15.01 0.21 1.17
N ALA A 218 15.32 0.33 2.46
CA ALA A 218 15.69 1.61 3.07
C ALA A 218 17.21 1.83 2.99
N SER A 219 17.61 3.09 2.86
CA SER A 219 19.00 3.53 3.05
C SER A 219 19.03 4.81 3.86
N ILE A 220 20.11 5.01 4.59
CA ILE A 220 20.32 6.17 5.46
C ILE A 220 21.34 7.07 4.79
N GLY A 221 21.02 8.34 4.65
CA GLY A 221 21.97 9.37 4.27
C GLY A 221 22.15 10.37 5.40
N ILE A 222 23.37 10.81 5.63
CA ILE A 222 23.68 11.88 6.58
C ILE A 222 24.19 13.07 5.78
N GLU A 223 23.48 14.19 5.92
CA GLU A 223 23.76 15.44 5.25
C GLU A 223 24.69 16.30 6.10
N TYR A 224 25.83 16.66 5.51
CA TYR A 224 26.85 17.54 6.05
C TYR A 224 26.97 18.79 5.18
N GLU A 225 27.08 19.96 5.81
CA GLU A 225 27.31 21.22 5.10
C GLU A 225 28.71 21.74 5.40
N VAL A 226 29.38 22.28 4.39
CA VAL A 226 30.69 22.93 4.51
C VAL A 226 30.72 24.23 3.74
N LEU A 227 31.58 25.15 4.16
CA LEU A 227 31.77 26.42 3.47
C LEU A 227 32.62 26.20 2.21
N PHE A 228 32.08 26.57 1.06
CA PHE A 228 32.79 26.60 -0.20
C PHE A 228 32.54 27.93 -0.88
N ARG A 229 33.63 28.69 -1.06
CA ARG A 229 33.59 29.98 -1.77
C ARG A 229 32.52 30.95 -1.21
N GLY A 230 32.47 31.07 0.12
CA GLY A 230 31.53 31.95 0.83
C GLY A 230 30.07 31.47 0.83
N ARG A 231 29.77 30.27 0.34
CA ARG A 231 28.44 29.66 0.32
C ARG A 231 28.49 28.28 0.97
N MET A 232 27.42 27.87 1.64
CA MET A 232 27.31 26.50 2.14
C MET A 232 26.99 25.54 1.00
N VAL A 233 27.73 24.44 0.96
CA VAL A 233 27.49 23.32 0.04
C VAL A 233 27.24 22.05 0.84
N SER A 234 26.31 21.22 0.37
CA SER A 234 25.83 20.05 1.09
C SER A 234 26.28 18.75 0.42
N PHE A 235 26.76 17.84 1.26
CA PHE A 235 27.13 16.48 0.91
C PHE A 235 26.30 15.49 1.70
N ILE A 236 25.74 14.50 1.01
CA ILE A 236 25.00 13.40 1.64
C ILE A 236 25.88 12.15 1.59
N TRP A 237 26.39 11.73 2.75
CA TRP A 237 27.10 10.48 2.92
C TRP A 237 26.13 9.36 3.25
N ALA A 238 26.20 8.25 2.52
CA ALA A 238 25.36 7.08 2.79
C ALA A 238 26.22 5.82 2.71
N PRO A 239 26.36 5.04 3.80
CA PRO A 239 27.03 3.75 3.76
C PRO A 239 26.27 2.78 2.85
N ALA A 240 26.99 1.90 2.17
CA ALA A 240 26.46 0.95 1.21
C ALA A 240 26.85 -0.48 1.58
N GLY A 241 26.02 -1.46 1.20
CA GLY A 241 26.26 -2.87 1.52
C GLY A 241 25.75 -3.32 2.89
N LEU A 242 25.06 -2.44 3.63
CA LEU A 242 24.45 -2.74 4.92
C LEU A 242 22.93 -2.80 4.78
N ASP A 243 22.38 -4.00 4.70
CA ASP A 243 20.95 -4.23 4.43
C ASP A 243 20.12 -4.53 5.71
N THR A 244 20.77 -4.69 6.86
CA THR A 244 20.13 -5.07 8.15
C THR A 244 20.36 -4.01 9.23
N ALA A 245 19.44 -3.92 10.19
CA ALA A 245 19.56 -3.01 11.33
C ALA A 245 20.83 -3.30 12.16
N GLU A 246 21.15 -4.57 12.42
CA GLU A 246 22.31 -4.94 13.24
C GLU A 246 23.63 -4.56 12.57
N ALA A 247 23.77 -4.82 11.26
CA ALA A 247 24.97 -4.45 10.51
C ALA A 247 25.18 -2.93 10.47
N MET A 248 24.09 -2.17 10.35
CA MET A 248 24.16 -0.71 10.39
C MET A 248 24.54 -0.22 11.80
N ALA A 249 23.90 -0.73 12.85
CA ALA A 249 24.22 -0.37 14.23
C ALA A 249 25.69 -0.67 14.58
N ARG A 250 26.22 -1.83 14.16
CA ARG A 250 27.65 -2.16 14.34
C ARG A 250 28.58 -1.12 13.71
N LEU A 251 28.25 -0.61 12.51
CA LEU A 251 29.04 0.43 11.86
C LEU A 251 29.07 1.71 12.71
N PHE A 252 27.90 2.18 13.15
CA PHE A 252 27.80 3.42 13.91
C PHE A 252 28.38 3.33 15.32
N ASN A 253 28.52 2.12 15.86
CA ASN A 253 29.18 1.87 17.15
C ASN A 253 30.71 1.68 17.04
N LEU A 254 31.29 1.75 15.83
CA LEU A 254 32.75 1.77 15.71
C LEU A 254 33.29 3.09 16.32
N PRO A 255 34.38 3.05 17.12
CA PRO A 255 34.88 4.23 17.81
C PRO A 255 35.14 5.44 16.90
N GLU A 256 35.70 5.21 15.70
CA GLU A 256 35.99 6.27 14.73
C GLU A 256 34.72 6.90 14.15
N VAL A 257 33.69 6.08 13.92
CA VAL A 257 32.40 6.54 13.38
C VAL A 257 31.63 7.29 14.46
N ASP A 258 31.55 6.77 15.67
CA ASP A 258 30.87 7.43 16.78
C ASP A 258 31.54 8.77 17.14
N ALA A 259 32.88 8.81 17.18
CA ALA A 259 33.61 10.06 17.36
C ALA A 259 33.30 11.09 16.26
N PHE A 260 33.11 10.65 15.01
CA PHE A 260 32.68 11.53 13.93
C PHE A 260 31.21 11.99 14.10
N MET A 261 30.32 11.11 14.58
CA MET A 261 28.94 11.45 14.88
C MET A 261 28.83 12.44 16.04
N GLU A 262 29.70 12.39 17.05
CA GLU A 262 29.78 13.39 18.12
C GLU A 262 30.04 14.80 17.58
N LYS A 263 30.99 14.91 16.63
CA LYS A 263 31.23 16.20 15.96
C LYS A 263 29.97 16.68 15.21
N GLY A 264 29.22 15.75 14.62
CA GLY A 264 27.92 16.02 14.02
C GLY A 264 26.86 16.49 15.03
N ARG A 265 26.82 15.90 16.23
CA ARG A 265 25.96 16.33 17.34
C ARG A 265 26.26 17.77 17.74
N ALA A 266 27.54 18.15 17.85
CA ALA A 266 27.94 19.53 18.15
C ALA A 266 27.44 20.54 17.10
N VAL A 267 27.49 20.20 15.79
CA VAL A 267 26.92 21.04 14.72
C VAL A 267 25.40 21.19 14.88
N SER A 268 24.69 20.09 15.17
CA SER A 268 23.25 20.11 15.37
C SER A 268 22.84 20.96 16.58
N SER A 269 23.57 20.88 17.69
CA SER A 269 23.34 21.74 18.88
C SER A 269 23.55 23.22 18.54
N HIS A 270 24.66 23.55 17.89
CA HIS A 270 24.94 24.93 17.46
C HIS A 270 23.82 25.48 16.55
N ARG A 271 23.31 24.66 15.62
CA ARG A 271 22.18 25.06 14.76
C ARG A 271 20.88 25.26 15.56
N ALA A 272 20.60 24.42 16.54
CA ALA A 272 19.44 24.58 17.41
C ALA A 272 19.49 25.93 18.15
N ASP A 273 20.66 26.30 18.69
CA ASP A 273 20.86 27.60 19.35
C ASP A 273 20.63 28.78 18.40
N LEU A 274 21.09 28.68 17.15
CA LEU A 274 20.82 29.70 16.14
C LEU A 274 19.32 29.84 15.83
N VAL A 275 18.57 28.72 15.82
CA VAL A 275 17.11 28.75 15.61
C VAL A 275 16.40 29.40 16.80
N LEU A 276 16.82 29.12 18.03
CA LEU A 276 16.27 29.76 19.23
C LEU A 276 16.59 31.27 19.27
N LYS A 277 17.79 31.68 18.83
CA LYS A 277 18.13 33.10 18.65
C LYS A 277 17.20 33.78 17.64
N LYS A 278 16.80 33.10 16.57
CA LYS A 278 15.83 33.62 15.59
C LYS A 278 14.42 33.74 16.18
N LEU A 279 13.99 32.80 17.02
CA LEU A 279 12.72 32.87 17.74
C LEU A 279 12.69 34.13 18.64
N ASN A 280 13.73 34.32 19.46
CA ASN A 280 13.86 35.49 20.33
C ASN A 280 13.93 36.80 19.53
N HIS A 281 14.59 36.79 18.38
CA HIS A 281 14.65 37.96 17.50
C HIS A 281 13.27 38.31 16.93
N PHE A 282 12.50 37.31 16.49
CA PHE A 282 11.15 37.50 16.01
C PHE A 282 10.28 38.19 17.08
N ASP A 283 10.32 37.74 18.33
CA ASP A 283 9.55 38.33 19.42
C ASP A 283 9.94 39.75 19.77
N ARG A 284 11.22 40.10 19.59
CA ARG A 284 11.73 41.44 19.88
C ARG A 284 11.45 42.45 18.76
N VAL A 285 11.52 42.01 17.50
CA VAL A 285 11.53 42.92 16.34
C VAL A 285 10.25 42.79 15.52
N HIS A 286 9.93 41.58 15.07
CA HIS A 286 8.84 41.36 14.12
C HIS A 286 7.47 41.29 14.79
N ARG A 287 7.35 40.68 15.97
CA ARG A 287 6.07 40.61 16.71
C ARG A 287 5.51 42.00 17.01
N PRO A 288 6.24 42.95 17.62
CA PRO A 288 5.69 44.28 17.93
C PRO A 288 5.33 45.09 16.68
N ALA A 289 6.11 44.93 15.60
CA ALA A 289 5.80 45.54 14.30
C ALA A 289 4.48 45.00 13.73
N MET A 290 4.26 43.68 13.79
CA MET A 290 3.03 43.05 13.32
C MET A 290 1.82 43.38 14.19
N GLU A 291 1.97 43.46 15.52
CA GLU A 291 0.91 43.90 16.44
C GLU A 291 0.44 45.31 16.09
N LYS A 292 1.39 46.23 15.80
CA LYS A 292 1.09 47.59 15.36
C LYS A 292 0.41 47.65 14.00
N ASP A 293 0.91 46.89 13.02
CA ASP A 293 0.41 46.92 11.65
C ASP A 293 -0.99 46.28 11.48
N LEU A 294 -1.28 45.24 12.26
CA LEU A 294 -2.53 44.47 12.19
C LEU A 294 -3.55 44.85 13.28
N ALA A 295 -3.13 45.65 14.27
CA ALA A 295 -3.89 46.01 15.46
C ALA A 295 -4.50 44.76 16.14
N ILE A 296 -3.69 43.72 16.33
CA ILE A 296 -4.06 42.47 17.03
C ILE A 296 -3.06 42.20 18.14
N SER A 297 -3.51 41.58 19.24
CA SER A 297 -2.61 41.08 20.27
C SER A 297 -2.02 39.75 19.80
N ILE A 298 -0.69 39.63 19.77
CA ILE A 298 0.00 38.41 19.36
C ILE A 298 0.69 37.85 20.62
N PRO A 299 0.37 36.61 21.05
CA PRO A 299 0.99 36.05 22.25
C PRO A 299 2.51 35.90 22.06
N GLU A 300 3.25 36.08 23.16
CA GLU A 300 4.70 35.84 23.19
C GLU A 300 5.01 34.38 22.87
N THR A 301 6.14 34.15 22.21
CA THR A 301 6.55 32.80 21.87
C THR A 301 7.21 32.12 23.07
N SER A 302 6.85 30.86 23.31
CA SER A 302 7.46 30.03 24.35
C SER A 302 8.48 29.09 23.71
N THR A 303 9.71 29.11 24.23
CA THR A 303 10.75 28.17 23.80
C THR A 303 10.35 26.73 24.10
N ASP A 304 9.73 26.48 25.26
CA ASP A 304 9.28 25.14 25.64
C ASP A 304 8.15 24.63 24.73
N ASP A 305 7.21 25.50 24.35
CA ASP A 305 6.14 25.13 23.41
C ASP A 305 6.68 24.86 22.01
N PHE A 306 7.69 25.63 21.58
CA PHE A 306 8.36 25.40 20.32
C PHE A 306 9.10 24.06 20.32
N LEU A 307 9.90 23.77 21.34
CA LEU A 307 10.62 22.50 21.47
C LEU A 307 9.67 21.31 21.61
N ALA A 308 8.59 21.45 22.38
CA ALA A 308 7.54 20.43 22.48
C ALA A 308 6.86 20.15 21.13
N MET A 309 6.68 21.18 20.29
CA MET A 309 6.16 21.00 18.93
C MET A 309 7.16 20.28 18.01
N VAL A 310 8.46 20.51 18.19
CA VAL A 310 9.53 19.83 17.44
C VAL A 310 9.62 18.34 17.84
N GLY A 311 9.40 18.03 19.13
CA GLY A 311 9.40 16.66 19.65
C GLY A 311 10.77 15.99 19.54
N LEU A 312 10.84 14.84 18.86
CA LEU A 312 12.09 14.08 18.64
C LEU A 312 12.98 14.67 17.53
N GLY A 313 12.53 15.72 16.84
CA GLY A 313 13.23 16.32 15.71
C GLY A 313 14.33 17.29 16.09
N GLN A 314 15.18 17.62 15.11
CA GLN A 314 16.13 18.72 15.28
C GLN A 314 15.42 20.07 15.02
N PRO A 315 15.53 21.07 15.91
CA PRO A 315 15.00 22.41 15.67
C PRO A 315 15.52 22.97 14.34
N SER A 316 14.61 23.50 13.52
CA SER A 316 14.94 24.01 12.19
C SER A 316 14.15 25.28 11.89
N THR A 317 14.60 26.06 10.90
CA THR A 317 13.84 27.23 10.42
C THR A 317 12.46 26.85 9.90
N LEU A 318 12.32 25.65 9.32
CA LEU A 318 11.03 25.12 8.88
C LEU A 318 10.08 24.91 10.07
N HIS A 319 10.56 24.30 11.16
CA HIS A 319 9.78 24.15 12.38
C HIS A 319 9.39 25.50 12.95
N LEU A 320 10.34 26.43 13.04
CA LEU A 320 10.08 27.77 13.56
C LEU A 320 9.01 28.49 12.73
N SER A 321 9.12 28.45 11.39
CA SER A 321 8.12 29.05 10.52
C SER A 321 6.72 28.44 10.67
N ALA A 322 6.62 27.13 10.92
CA ALA A 322 5.35 26.43 11.13
C ALA A 322 4.73 26.77 12.49
N TYR A 323 5.56 26.89 13.53
CA TYR A 323 5.16 27.33 14.86
C TYR A 323 4.59 28.75 14.82
N LEU A 324 5.36 29.69 14.26
CA LEU A 324 4.96 31.09 14.11
C LEU A 324 3.70 31.22 13.25
N HIS A 325 3.61 30.47 12.15
CA HIS A 325 2.41 30.45 11.32
C HIS A 325 1.16 30.02 12.10
N ARG A 326 1.26 28.97 12.93
CA ARG A 326 0.14 28.50 13.75
C ARG A 326 -0.28 29.56 14.78
N LEU A 327 0.69 30.18 15.44
CA LEU A 327 0.47 31.22 16.44
C LEU A 327 -0.21 32.45 15.85
N LEU A 328 0.38 33.01 14.79
CA LEU A 328 -0.13 34.18 14.08
C LEU A 328 -1.53 33.94 13.50
N LYS A 329 -1.76 32.74 12.95
CA LYS A 329 -3.07 32.36 12.41
C LYS A 329 -4.13 32.28 13.51
N SER A 330 -3.80 31.75 14.69
CA SER A 330 -4.72 31.71 15.84
C SER A 330 -5.08 33.13 16.28
N ALA A 331 -4.08 33.98 16.48
CA ALA A 331 -4.27 35.36 16.90
C ALA A 331 -5.14 36.16 15.93
N ILE A 332 -4.92 35.99 14.62
CA ILE A 332 -5.76 36.62 13.58
C ILE A 332 -7.21 36.10 13.64
N TYR A 333 -7.44 34.79 13.84
CA TYR A 333 -8.81 34.24 13.95
C TYR A 333 -9.54 34.70 15.21
N GLU A 334 -8.86 34.75 16.36
CA GLU A 334 -9.43 35.26 17.61
C GLU A 334 -9.85 36.73 17.47
N ALA A 335 -9.02 37.52 16.78
CA ALA A 335 -9.36 38.91 16.45
C ALA A 335 -10.55 39.05 15.50
N PHE A 336 -10.87 38.05 14.67
CA PHE A 336 -12.09 38.03 13.86
C PHE A 336 -13.33 37.68 14.69
N SER A 337 -13.22 36.76 15.66
CA SER A 337 -14.33 36.41 16.55
C SER A 337 -14.68 37.50 17.57
N GLY A 338 -13.73 38.37 17.93
CA GLY A 338 -13.96 39.51 18.83
C GLY A 338 -14.69 40.70 18.20
N THR A 339 -14.91 40.69 16.88
CA THR A 339 -15.58 41.77 16.13
C THR A 339 -17.06 41.50 15.80
N GLU A 340 -17.65 40.40 16.28
CA GLU A 340 -19.09 40.13 16.11
C GLU A 340 -19.87 40.46 17.39
N SER A 341 -20.57 41.60 17.41
CA SER A 341 -21.84 41.69 18.14
C SER A 341 -22.82 40.69 17.50
N PRO A 342 -23.60 39.91 18.28
CA PRO A 342 -24.36 38.79 17.76
C PRO A 342 -25.42 39.25 16.74
N PRO A 343 -25.62 38.54 15.61
CA PRO A 343 -26.82 38.72 14.82
C PRO A 343 -28.03 38.28 15.65
N GLN A 344 -28.89 39.24 15.97
CA GLN A 344 -30.24 38.97 16.47
C GLN A 344 -30.96 37.97 15.54
N GLU A 345 -31.75 37.13 16.21
CA GLU A 345 -32.59 36.05 15.73
C GLU A 345 -33.12 36.18 14.29
N LEU A 346 -32.92 35.11 13.51
CA LEU A 346 -33.63 34.85 12.27
C LEU A 346 -35.13 34.57 12.54
N PRO A 347 -36.08 35.33 11.96
CA PRO A 347 -37.43 34.85 11.75
C PRO A 347 -37.55 34.07 10.43
N GLN A 348 -38.52 33.17 10.42
CA GLN A 348 -38.73 32.03 9.54
C GLN A 348 -39.11 32.32 8.07
N ALA A 349 -38.73 31.35 7.21
CA ALA A 349 -39.44 30.73 6.07
C ALA A 349 -40.05 31.58 4.91
N SER A 350 -39.44 31.42 3.71
CA SER A 350 -39.93 31.06 2.34
C SER A 350 -41.28 31.61 1.76
N PRO A 351 -41.56 31.56 0.43
CA PRO A 351 -40.74 31.31 -0.79
C PRO A 351 -40.99 32.27 -2.01
N LEU A 352 -40.03 32.28 -2.98
CA LEU A 352 -40.08 32.33 -4.49
C LEU A 352 -41.22 33.05 -5.26
N PRO A 353 -41.10 33.46 -6.56
CA PRO A 353 -40.14 33.01 -7.61
C PRO A 353 -39.62 34.07 -8.65
N GLN A 354 -38.66 33.60 -9.47
CA GLN A 354 -38.46 33.86 -10.93
C GLN A 354 -38.37 35.31 -11.46
N GLY A 355 -37.18 35.68 -11.98
CA GLY A 355 -36.99 35.92 -13.41
C GLY A 355 -36.81 37.43 -13.64
N ASP A 356 -36.25 37.99 -14.69
CA ASP A 356 -35.57 37.50 -15.87
C ASP A 356 -34.52 38.56 -16.28
N LYS A 357 -33.59 38.16 -17.13
CA LYS A 357 -32.64 38.93 -17.96
C LYS A 357 -32.99 40.40 -18.22
N GLY A 358 -31.97 41.28 -18.21
CA GLY A 358 -32.01 42.50 -19.02
C GLY A 358 -30.91 43.52 -18.76
N SER A 359 -29.97 43.63 -19.72
CA SER A 359 -29.30 44.86 -20.19
C SER A 359 -28.60 45.83 -19.21
N SER A 360 -27.27 45.93 -19.34
CA SER A 360 -26.50 47.19 -19.22
C SER A 360 -26.95 48.21 -20.30
N PRO A 361 -26.43 49.47 -20.40
CA PRO A 361 -25.41 50.16 -19.59
C PRO A 361 -25.69 51.68 -19.33
N LEU A 362 -24.77 52.30 -18.57
CA LEU A 362 -24.23 53.66 -18.70
C LEU A 362 -25.04 54.93 -18.33
N ASN A 363 -24.38 55.69 -17.43
CA ASN A 363 -24.22 57.15 -17.36
C ASN A 363 -25.38 58.03 -16.88
N LYS A 364 -25.17 58.67 -15.72
CA LYS A 364 -24.96 60.12 -15.60
C LYS A 364 -24.49 60.52 -14.18
N ALA A 365 -23.39 61.25 -14.13
CA ALA A 365 -22.95 62.11 -13.02
C ALA A 365 -23.78 63.42 -13.01
N PRO A 366 -23.51 64.42 -12.14
CA PRO A 366 -23.11 64.46 -10.72
C PRO A 366 -24.10 65.34 -9.90
N GLU A 367 -23.67 65.83 -8.72
CA GLU A 367 -24.31 66.84 -7.85
C GLU A 367 -25.40 66.30 -6.89
N THR A 368 -25.36 66.53 -5.57
CA THR A 368 -24.90 67.68 -4.79
C THR A 368 -24.52 67.24 -3.38
N LEU A 369 -23.54 67.94 -2.80
CA LEU A 369 -23.14 67.87 -1.40
C LEU A 369 -24.30 68.20 -0.45
N ARG A 370 -24.49 67.36 0.57
CA ARG A 370 -25.03 67.77 1.88
C ARG A 370 -24.04 67.35 2.97
N PRO A 371 -23.92 68.15 4.05
CA PRO A 371 -22.77 68.17 4.92
C PRO A 371 -22.73 66.96 5.87
N ALA A 372 -21.52 66.59 6.24
CA ALA A 372 -21.20 65.55 7.19
C ALA A 372 -21.92 65.77 8.53
N SER A 373 -22.75 64.80 8.91
CA SER A 373 -22.93 64.41 10.31
C SER A 373 -21.96 63.25 10.56
N GLY A 374 -21.00 63.47 11.46
CA GLY A 374 -19.86 62.60 11.66
C GLY A 374 -20.21 61.27 12.30
N ASP A 375 -20.04 60.20 11.52
CA ASP A 375 -19.82 58.82 11.98
C ASP A 375 -19.05 57.96 10.93
N THR A 376 -18.54 58.57 9.85
CA THR A 376 -17.97 57.87 8.68
C THR A 376 -16.47 57.57 8.74
N ASP A 377 -15.74 58.12 9.72
CA ASP A 377 -14.30 57.86 9.86
C ASP A 377 -14.00 56.52 10.57
N ILE A 378 -14.94 56.00 11.36
CA ILE A 378 -14.75 54.75 12.12
C ILE A 378 -15.06 53.52 11.24
N GLU A 379 -16.13 53.56 10.43
CA GLU A 379 -16.52 52.45 9.55
C GLU A 379 -15.52 52.21 8.41
N SER A 380 -14.95 53.28 7.83
CA SER A 380 -13.94 53.17 6.76
C SER A 380 -12.59 52.63 7.26
N SER A 381 -12.21 53.00 8.50
CA SER A 381 -11.01 52.48 9.15
C SER A 381 -11.15 51.00 9.52
N ALA A 382 -12.30 50.59 10.08
CA ALA A 382 -12.58 49.20 10.44
C ALA A 382 -12.64 48.25 9.23
N THR A 383 -13.29 48.66 8.13
CA THR A 383 -13.28 47.88 6.88
C THR A 383 -11.89 47.78 6.26
N SER A 384 -11.08 48.85 6.33
CA SER A 384 -9.69 48.82 5.86
C SER A 384 -8.80 47.88 6.70
N LEU A 385 -9.02 47.83 8.02
CA LEU A 385 -8.32 46.93 8.96
C LEU A 385 -8.71 45.47 8.73
N LEU A 386 -10.01 45.18 8.55
CA LEU A 386 -10.49 43.85 8.20
C LEU A 386 -9.94 43.38 6.85
N ALA A 387 -9.87 44.26 5.85
CA ALA A 387 -9.25 43.96 4.57
C ALA A 387 -7.74 43.69 4.70
N LYS A 388 -7.02 44.45 5.54
CA LYS A 388 -5.60 44.22 5.86
C LYS A 388 -5.39 42.89 6.59
N ARG A 389 -6.21 42.56 7.60
CA ARG A 389 -6.17 41.28 8.32
C ARG A 389 -6.46 40.09 7.40
N ASN A 390 -7.45 40.22 6.51
CA ASN A 390 -7.75 39.21 5.49
C ASN A 390 -6.60 39.04 4.49
N ALA A 391 -6.02 40.13 3.99
CA ALA A 391 -4.87 40.09 3.09
C ALA A 391 -3.64 39.47 3.77
N ALA A 392 -3.41 39.79 5.05
CA ALA A 392 -2.36 39.19 5.86
C ALA A 392 -2.59 37.68 6.03
N LEU A 393 -3.80 37.24 6.38
CA LEU A 393 -4.17 35.82 6.50
C LEU A 393 -4.00 35.05 5.18
N GLU A 394 -4.34 35.67 4.04
CA GLU A 394 -4.15 35.06 2.72
C GLU A 394 -2.68 34.96 2.30
N ARG A 395 -1.84 35.89 2.76
CA ARG A 395 -0.40 35.92 2.50
C ARG A 395 0.39 35.08 3.51
N LEU A 396 -0.13 34.85 4.71
CA LEU A 396 0.56 34.12 5.77
C LEU A 396 0.72 32.66 5.38
N THR A 397 1.96 32.26 5.09
CA THR A 397 2.35 30.87 4.88
C THR A 397 3.67 30.63 5.58
N PRO A 398 3.95 29.40 6.05
CA PRO A 398 5.26 29.09 6.65
C PRO A 398 6.42 29.49 5.74
N GLU A 399 6.30 29.33 4.43
CA GLU A 399 7.35 29.69 3.48
C GLU A 399 7.58 31.21 3.38
N ILE A 400 6.53 32.02 3.49
CA ILE A 400 6.65 33.49 3.52
C ILE A 400 7.23 33.95 4.85
N ILE A 401 6.85 33.32 5.96
CA ILE A 401 7.47 33.61 7.28
C ILE A 401 8.96 33.30 7.22
N GLU A 402 9.34 32.15 6.67
CA GLU A 402 10.74 31.79 6.48
C GLU A 402 11.48 32.83 5.63
N LYS A 403 10.93 33.21 4.48
CA LYS A 403 11.54 34.14 3.53
C LYS A 403 11.62 35.58 4.03
N ASP A 404 10.53 36.12 4.55
CA ASP A 404 10.37 37.56 4.80
C ASP A 404 10.75 37.93 6.25
N TYR A 405 10.79 36.95 7.19
CA TYR A 405 11.05 37.22 8.61
C TYR A 405 12.21 36.39 9.22
N LEU A 406 12.56 35.23 8.67
CA LEU A 406 13.62 34.36 9.25
C LEU A 406 14.93 34.31 8.45
N LEU A 407 14.88 34.67 7.16
CA LEU A 407 16.01 34.65 6.22
C LEU A 407 16.71 36.01 5.99
N PRO A 408 16.05 37.19 5.98
CA PRO A 408 16.67 38.42 5.49
C PRO A 408 17.80 39.00 6.36
N GLU A 409 17.82 38.75 7.67
CA GLU A 409 18.65 39.55 8.59
C GLU A 409 19.88 38.81 9.17
N ILE A 410 20.06 37.51 8.90
CA ILE A 410 21.21 36.71 9.39
C ILE A 410 21.86 35.85 8.27
N GLN A 411 21.50 36.04 7.00
CA GLN A 411 22.18 35.33 5.89
C GLN A 411 23.59 35.84 5.59
N ARG A 412 23.96 37.02 6.10
CA ARG A 412 25.37 37.22 6.44
C ARG A 412 25.58 36.37 7.67
N TYR A 413 26.19 35.19 7.51
CA TYR A 413 26.92 34.61 8.65
C TYR A 413 27.62 35.81 9.30
N PRO A 414 27.40 36.06 10.60
CA PRO A 414 28.22 37.06 11.26
C PRO A 414 29.67 36.68 10.91
N GLN A 415 30.56 37.65 10.84
CA GLN A 415 31.98 37.37 10.93
C GLN A 415 32.22 36.77 12.33
N LEU A 416 31.72 35.56 12.57
CA LEU A 416 32.00 34.73 13.71
C LEU A 416 33.45 34.36 13.49
N THR A 417 34.28 34.76 14.44
CA THR A 417 35.66 34.33 14.52
C THR A 417 35.68 32.79 14.44
N GLU A 418 36.63 32.22 13.68
CA GLU A 418 36.77 30.76 13.48
C GLU A 418 36.74 29.95 14.79
N SER A 419 37.06 30.60 15.91
CA SER A 419 37.07 30.04 17.27
C SER A 419 35.69 29.62 17.83
N GLU A 420 34.56 30.09 17.28
CA GLU A 420 33.21 29.76 17.80
C GLU A 420 32.45 28.72 16.97
N LEU A 421 33.00 28.30 15.81
CA LEU A 421 32.35 27.36 14.90
C LEU A 421 32.72 25.91 15.24
N PRO A 422 31.75 24.98 15.27
CA PRO A 422 32.03 23.55 15.36
C PRO A 422 33.01 23.06 14.27
N GLU A 423 33.92 22.14 14.62
CA GLU A 423 35.00 21.65 13.75
C GLU A 423 34.53 21.24 12.35
N LEU A 424 33.39 20.55 12.22
CA LEU A 424 32.90 20.10 10.91
C LEU A 424 32.55 21.25 9.95
N LEU A 425 32.13 22.41 10.46
CA LEU A 425 31.76 23.56 9.63
C LEU A 425 32.98 24.34 9.12
N THR A 426 34.15 24.16 9.74
CA THR A 426 35.41 24.81 9.33
C THR A 426 36.21 23.96 8.34
N LEU A 427 35.82 22.71 8.10
CA LEU A 427 36.50 21.82 7.16
C LEU A 427 36.35 22.29 5.71
N SER A 428 37.41 22.11 4.92
CA SER A 428 37.32 22.24 3.48
C SER A 428 36.57 21.05 2.85
N PRO A 429 35.94 21.21 1.67
CA PRO A 429 35.26 20.12 0.98
C PRO A 429 36.16 18.90 0.70
N GLU A 430 37.46 19.13 0.44
CA GLU A 430 38.43 18.05 0.20
C GLU A 430 38.66 17.21 1.46
N VAL A 431 38.91 17.87 2.60
CA VAL A 431 39.14 17.22 3.90
C VAL A 431 37.88 16.49 4.38
N LEU A 432 36.69 17.07 4.18
CA LEU A 432 35.45 16.39 4.49
C LEU A 432 35.29 15.11 3.65
N CYS A 433 35.53 15.18 2.34
CA CYS A 433 35.43 14.02 1.47
C CYS A 433 36.39 12.89 1.88
N GLU A 434 37.61 13.24 2.29
CA GLU A 434 38.61 12.31 2.79
C GLU A 434 38.17 11.64 4.10
N LYS A 435 37.81 12.43 5.12
CA LYS A 435 37.31 11.90 6.40
C LYS A 435 36.12 10.96 6.20
N LEU A 436 35.17 11.34 5.34
CA LEU A 436 33.99 10.50 5.04
C LEU A 436 34.33 9.21 4.27
N SER A 437 35.42 9.19 3.51
CA SER A 437 35.87 7.98 2.81
C SER A 437 36.51 6.96 3.74
N ASP A 438 37.11 7.43 4.84
CA ASP A 438 37.80 6.58 5.81
C ASP A 438 36.83 5.87 6.76
N LEU A 439 35.64 6.45 7.00
CA LEU A 439 34.62 5.86 7.89
C LEU A 439 34.08 4.50 7.42
N HIS A 440 33.97 4.28 6.11
CA HIS A 440 33.48 3.01 5.57
C HIS A 440 33.92 2.82 4.12
N PRO A 441 34.52 1.68 3.73
CA PRO A 441 35.09 1.47 2.40
C PRO A 441 34.03 1.48 1.28
N SER A 442 32.82 0.99 1.57
CA SER A 442 31.71 0.95 0.62
C SER A 442 30.70 2.06 0.92
N PHE A 443 30.87 3.24 0.33
CA PHE A 443 29.94 4.36 0.53
C PHE A 443 29.45 4.97 -0.77
N SER A 444 28.37 5.75 -0.66
CA SER A 444 27.94 6.69 -1.68
C SER A 444 27.92 8.09 -1.11
N LEU A 445 28.73 8.98 -1.68
CA LEU A 445 28.69 10.42 -1.43
C LEU A 445 27.93 11.11 -2.55
N THR A 446 26.89 11.86 -2.19
CA THR A 446 26.03 12.61 -3.11
C THR A 446 26.24 14.11 -2.90
N LEU A 447 26.55 14.85 -3.96
CA LEU A 447 26.60 16.31 -3.92
C LEU A 447 25.20 16.87 -4.16
N ASN A 448 24.72 17.72 -3.23
CA ASN A 448 23.49 18.48 -3.42
C ASN A 448 23.75 19.66 -4.36
N LEU A 449 22.91 19.83 -5.38
CA LEU A 449 23.10 20.86 -6.41
C LEU A 449 22.39 22.19 -6.11
N LYS A 450 21.78 22.35 -4.94
CA LYS A 450 21.13 23.61 -4.52
C LYS A 450 22.11 24.78 -4.66
N HIS A 451 21.71 25.76 -5.47
CA HIS A 451 22.49 26.99 -5.73
C HIS A 451 23.87 26.79 -6.38
N LEU A 452 24.16 25.61 -6.94
CA LEU A 452 25.39 25.30 -7.66
C LEU A 452 25.24 25.48 -9.17
N ARG A 453 26.32 25.89 -9.81
CA ARG A 453 26.45 25.94 -11.28
C ARG A 453 27.48 24.91 -11.76
N VAL A 454 27.65 24.81 -13.09
CA VAL A 454 28.59 23.85 -13.69
C VAL A 454 30.03 24.11 -13.21
N GLU A 455 30.43 25.37 -13.09
CA GLU A 455 31.73 25.78 -12.58
C GLU A 455 31.99 25.29 -11.15
N ASP A 456 30.99 25.44 -10.26
CA ASP A 456 31.10 24.99 -8.87
C ASP A 456 31.19 23.45 -8.80
N VAL A 457 30.36 22.75 -9.59
CA VAL A 457 30.34 21.28 -9.64
C VAL A 457 31.65 20.72 -10.19
N ALA A 458 32.22 21.33 -11.23
CA ALA A 458 33.50 20.90 -11.79
C ALA A 458 34.64 21.02 -10.76
N GLU A 459 34.70 22.13 -10.03
CA GLU A 459 35.70 22.35 -8.98
C GLU A 459 35.53 21.33 -7.83
N LEU A 460 34.30 21.13 -7.34
CA LEU A 460 34.04 20.15 -6.28
C LEU A 460 34.33 18.71 -6.71
N LEU A 461 34.01 18.32 -7.94
CA LEU A 461 34.34 16.98 -8.47
C LEU A 461 35.85 16.78 -8.63
N PHE A 462 36.59 17.84 -8.99
CA PHE A 462 38.05 17.82 -9.07
C PHE A 462 38.68 17.66 -7.68
N LEU A 463 38.26 18.49 -6.70
CA LEU A 463 38.70 18.42 -5.30
C LEU A 463 38.33 17.08 -4.64
N GLY A 464 37.17 16.52 -4.98
CA GLY A 464 36.72 15.24 -4.45
C GLY A 464 37.54 14.03 -4.94
N ARG A 465 38.36 14.17 -5.99
CA ARG A 465 39.22 13.11 -6.57
C ARG A 465 38.51 11.76 -6.79
N GLY A 466 37.24 11.80 -7.21
CA GLY A 466 36.42 10.59 -7.45
C GLY A 466 35.64 10.06 -6.24
N ARG A 467 35.80 10.66 -5.05
CA ARG A 467 35.02 10.29 -3.84
C ARG A 467 33.55 10.70 -3.94
N ILE A 468 33.24 11.77 -4.69
CA ILE A 468 31.86 12.17 -5.00
C ILE A 468 31.32 11.20 -6.05
N THR A 469 30.32 10.40 -5.69
CA THR A 469 29.86 9.28 -6.54
C THR A 469 28.50 9.53 -7.17
N HIS A 470 27.73 10.48 -6.64
CA HIS A 470 26.41 10.82 -7.12
C HIS A 470 26.17 12.34 -7.13
N LEU A 471 25.29 12.79 -8.02
CA LEU A 471 24.72 14.14 -8.01
C LEU A 471 23.21 14.08 -7.78
N GLU A 472 22.68 14.95 -6.91
CA GLU A 472 21.23 15.16 -6.79
C GLU A 472 20.75 16.09 -7.92
N ILE A 473 20.52 15.54 -9.11
CA ILE A 473 20.15 16.31 -10.32
C ILE A 473 18.71 16.82 -10.26
N PHE A 474 17.87 16.25 -9.40
CA PHE A 474 16.49 16.65 -9.34
C PHE A 474 15.91 16.51 -7.94
N ASN A 475 15.31 17.59 -7.49
CA ASN A 475 14.50 17.65 -6.29
C ASN A 475 13.16 18.32 -6.60
N LEU A 476 12.07 17.64 -6.24
CA LEU A 476 10.72 18.08 -6.60
C LEU A 476 10.32 19.39 -5.90
N LYS A 477 10.80 19.62 -4.67
CA LYS A 477 10.57 20.86 -3.93
C LYS A 477 11.33 22.03 -4.56
N ASP A 478 12.59 21.82 -4.95
CA ASP A 478 13.41 22.86 -5.58
C ASP A 478 12.86 23.27 -6.96
N GLN A 479 12.31 22.31 -7.72
CA GLN A 479 11.64 22.61 -8.98
C GLN A 479 10.39 23.48 -8.77
N ALA A 480 9.56 23.15 -7.77
CA ALA A 480 8.38 23.95 -7.45
C ALA A 480 8.75 25.39 -7.00
N MET A 481 9.93 25.58 -6.42
CA MET A 481 10.47 26.89 -6.04
C MET A 481 11.21 27.62 -7.18
N GLY A 482 11.21 27.09 -8.41
CA GLY A 482 11.84 27.74 -9.57
C GLY A 482 13.38 27.67 -9.58
N LYS A 483 14.00 26.85 -8.74
CA LYS A 483 15.47 26.75 -8.60
C LYS A 483 16.14 25.81 -9.62
N ALA A 484 15.39 25.28 -10.59
CA ALA A 484 15.79 24.15 -11.44
C ALA A 484 16.53 24.50 -12.76
N LEU A 485 16.82 25.78 -13.03
CA LEU A 485 17.41 26.20 -14.32
C LEU A 485 18.82 25.61 -14.56
N ALA A 486 19.67 25.54 -13.53
CA ALA A 486 21.04 25.03 -13.65
C ALA A 486 21.14 23.50 -13.84
N TYR A 487 20.10 22.74 -13.49
CA TYR A 487 20.17 21.27 -13.50
C TYR A 487 20.33 20.67 -14.89
N LYS A 488 19.83 21.33 -15.94
CA LYS A 488 19.99 20.86 -17.32
C LYS A 488 21.44 20.91 -17.78
N GLU A 489 22.12 22.02 -17.51
CA GLU A 489 23.54 22.20 -17.85
C GLU A 489 24.42 21.22 -17.07
N ILE A 490 24.16 21.06 -15.77
CA ILE A 490 24.88 20.10 -14.92
C ILE A 490 24.62 18.64 -15.37
N ASN A 491 23.40 18.29 -15.79
CA ASN A 491 23.11 16.97 -16.33
C ASN A 491 23.88 16.70 -17.63
N ALA A 492 23.96 17.69 -18.53
CA ALA A 492 24.78 17.58 -19.74
C ALA A 492 26.27 17.40 -19.40
N PHE A 493 26.77 18.12 -18.40
CA PHE A 493 28.15 17.99 -17.91
C PHE A 493 28.41 16.59 -17.34
N GLN A 494 27.52 16.07 -16.49
CA GLN A 494 27.60 14.69 -15.98
C GLN A 494 27.63 13.66 -17.11
N LEU A 495 26.77 13.81 -18.13
CA LEU A 495 26.71 12.88 -19.25
C LEU A 495 28.00 12.90 -20.07
N ALA A 496 28.56 14.08 -20.32
CA ALA A 496 29.85 14.23 -21.00
C ALA A 496 30.99 13.57 -20.19
N LEU A 497 31.00 13.75 -18.87
CA LEU A 497 31.95 13.11 -17.96
C LEU A 497 31.85 11.59 -17.97
N ASN A 498 30.64 11.06 -17.85
CA ASN A 498 30.38 9.62 -17.84
C ASN A 498 30.68 8.93 -19.17
N GLN A 499 30.61 9.66 -20.28
CA GLN A 499 30.97 9.16 -21.61
C GLN A 499 32.48 9.30 -21.91
N GLY A 500 33.24 9.98 -21.04
CA GLY A 500 34.63 10.30 -21.32
C GLY A 500 34.81 11.29 -22.48
N ASN A 501 33.81 12.13 -22.77
CA ASN A 501 33.87 13.08 -23.89
C ASN A 501 34.66 14.33 -23.51
N ILE A 502 35.99 14.22 -23.59
CA ILE A 502 36.96 15.26 -23.21
C ILE A 502 36.73 16.56 -23.99
N ILE A 503 36.41 16.48 -25.28
CA ILE A 503 36.19 17.65 -26.15
C ILE A 503 34.99 18.47 -25.63
N SER A 504 33.88 17.80 -25.33
CA SER A 504 32.67 18.46 -24.84
C SER A 504 32.90 19.05 -23.45
N LEU A 505 33.58 18.34 -22.56
CA LEU A 505 33.96 18.86 -21.24
C LEU A 505 34.82 20.12 -21.35
N LYS A 506 35.88 20.08 -22.17
CA LYS A 506 36.78 21.23 -22.37
C LYS A 506 36.01 22.44 -22.91
N ARG A 507 35.12 22.25 -23.89
CA ARG A 507 34.27 23.33 -24.40
C ARG A 507 33.38 23.92 -23.30
N MET A 508 32.61 23.09 -22.60
CA MET A 508 31.72 23.55 -21.52
C MET A 508 32.46 24.31 -20.42
N LEU A 509 33.63 23.83 -20.01
CA LEU A 509 34.45 24.51 -18.99
C LEU A 509 35.07 25.82 -19.51
N THR A 510 35.47 25.87 -20.78
CA THR A 510 35.99 27.09 -21.41
C THR A 510 34.90 28.17 -21.50
N ASP A 511 33.67 27.78 -21.87
CA ASP A 511 32.51 28.67 -21.90
C ASP A 511 32.18 29.21 -20.49
N CYS A 512 32.25 28.34 -19.46
CA CYS A 512 32.10 28.78 -18.06
C CYS A 512 33.20 29.76 -17.65
N ARG A 513 34.45 29.49 -18.02
CA ARG A 513 35.59 30.36 -17.74
C ARG A 513 35.42 31.74 -18.38
N GLN A 514 34.95 31.79 -19.62
CA GLN A 514 34.69 33.04 -20.34
C GLN A 514 33.58 33.86 -19.66
N ARG A 515 32.44 33.22 -19.31
CA ARG A 515 31.35 33.90 -18.57
C ARG A 515 31.83 34.50 -17.25
N LEU A 516 32.73 33.82 -16.54
CA LEU A 516 33.29 34.33 -15.28
C LEU A 516 34.25 35.51 -15.50
N GLN A 517 35.02 35.51 -16.59
CA GLN A 517 35.89 36.64 -16.96
C GLN A 517 35.08 37.89 -17.31
N GLU A 518 33.97 37.71 -18.03
CA GLU A 518 33.04 38.80 -18.38
C GLU A 518 32.36 39.43 -17.15
N CYS A 519 32.20 38.69 -16.04
CA CYS A 519 31.62 39.24 -14.81
C CYS A 519 32.55 40.22 -14.06
N GLY A 520 33.87 40.18 -14.31
CA GLY A 520 34.85 41.17 -13.84
C GLY A 520 35.11 41.31 -12.33
N ASN A 521 34.44 40.54 -11.46
CA ASN A 521 34.65 40.64 -10.00
C ASN A 521 35.81 39.73 -9.52
N SER A 522 36.49 40.13 -8.42
CA SER A 522 37.67 39.41 -7.87
C SER A 522 37.38 37.93 -7.57
N TYR A 523 36.17 37.63 -7.08
CA TYR A 523 35.73 36.26 -6.84
C TYR A 523 35.65 35.42 -8.12
N ALA A 524 35.09 35.97 -9.19
CA ALA A 524 34.93 35.31 -10.48
C ALA A 524 36.28 35.13 -11.19
N LEU A 525 37.22 36.06 -11.02
CA LEU A 525 38.60 35.92 -11.50
C LEU A 525 39.31 34.75 -10.79
N ASN A 526 39.17 34.64 -9.47
CA ASN A 526 39.73 33.52 -8.71
C ASN A 526 39.12 32.16 -9.10
N GLN A 527 37.81 32.14 -9.39
CA GLN A 527 37.14 30.93 -9.88
C GLN A 527 37.54 30.59 -11.33
N SER A 528 37.73 31.60 -12.18
CA SER A 528 38.22 31.43 -13.55
C SER A 528 39.62 30.82 -13.58
N ALA A 529 40.53 31.28 -12.71
CA ALA A 529 41.87 30.69 -12.56
C ALA A 529 41.82 29.23 -12.09
N ALA A 530 40.92 28.89 -11.16
CA ALA A 530 40.71 27.51 -10.72
C ALA A 530 40.21 26.62 -11.87
N LEU A 531 39.24 27.09 -12.66
CA LEU A 531 38.78 26.36 -13.86
C LEU A 531 39.88 26.18 -14.90
N GLU A 532 40.76 27.16 -15.09
CA GLU A 532 41.89 27.03 -16.00
C GLU A 532 42.85 25.92 -15.56
N SER A 533 43.13 25.83 -14.26
CA SER A 533 43.91 24.72 -13.68
C SER A 533 43.24 23.36 -13.93
N ILE A 534 41.91 23.27 -13.76
CA ILE A 534 41.13 22.06 -14.02
C ILE A 534 41.17 21.68 -15.50
N ILE A 535 41.05 22.65 -16.42
CA ILE A 535 41.13 22.42 -17.87
C ILE A 535 42.51 21.88 -18.26
N ARG A 536 43.60 22.41 -17.68
CA ARG A 536 44.96 21.90 -17.91
C ARG A 536 45.15 20.47 -17.37
N GLN A 537 44.45 20.14 -16.29
CA GLN A 537 44.52 18.84 -15.61
C GLN A 537 43.28 17.96 -15.85
N LEU A 538 42.61 18.12 -16.99
CA LEU A 538 41.30 17.49 -17.23
C LEU A 538 41.34 15.96 -17.12
N GLY A 539 42.46 15.33 -17.47
CA GLY A 539 42.67 13.89 -17.29
C GLY A 539 42.54 13.42 -15.84
N ARG A 540 43.02 14.22 -14.86
CA ARG A 540 42.87 13.92 -13.43
C ARG A 540 41.42 14.00 -12.97
N MET A 541 40.62 14.88 -13.56
CA MET A 541 39.18 14.97 -13.28
C MET A 541 38.41 13.78 -13.85
N VAL A 542 38.75 13.32 -15.06
CA VAL A 542 38.01 12.28 -15.79
C VAL A 542 38.38 10.86 -15.33
N SER A 543 39.67 10.61 -15.07
CA SER A 543 40.19 9.26 -14.76
C SER A 543 39.41 8.52 -13.65
N PRO A 544 39.03 9.14 -12.51
CA PRO A 544 38.30 8.44 -11.46
C PRO A 544 36.91 7.95 -11.89
N TYR A 545 36.28 8.61 -12.86
CA TYR A 545 34.92 8.31 -13.31
C TYR A 545 34.85 7.37 -14.52
N ALA A 546 35.99 7.01 -15.12
CA ALA A 546 36.05 6.15 -16.29
C ALA A 546 35.49 4.74 -16.02
N HIS A 547 35.81 4.16 -14.86
CA HIS A 547 35.33 2.83 -14.44
C HIS A 547 34.14 2.89 -13.48
N ARG A 548 33.95 4.04 -12.81
CA ARG A 548 32.86 4.29 -11.86
C ARG A 548 32.10 5.55 -12.28
N PRO A 549 31.15 5.45 -13.23
CA PRO A 549 30.45 6.63 -13.72
C PRO A 549 29.65 7.29 -12.61
N LEU A 550 29.59 8.62 -12.64
CA LEU A 550 28.84 9.46 -11.73
C LEU A 550 27.34 9.14 -11.87
N LYS A 551 26.69 8.77 -10.77
CA LYS A 551 25.29 8.35 -10.76
C LYS A 551 24.37 9.51 -10.38
N THR A 552 23.10 9.42 -10.73
CA THR A 552 22.11 10.45 -10.39
C THR A 552 21.20 10.00 -9.24
N ARG A 553 20.91 10.93 -8.32
CA ARG A 553 19.86 10.81 -7.30
C ARG A 553 18.71 11.76 -7.61
N ILE A 554 17.49 11.30 -7.32
CA ILE A 554 16.26 12.03 -7.60
C ILE A 554 15.34 11.89 -6.38
N GLY A 555 15.07 13.01 -5.73
CA GLY A 555 14.31 13.05 -4.48
C GLY A 555 13.09 13.95 -4.55
N THR A 556 12.21 13.83 -3.55
CA THR A 556 11.06 14.74 -3.40
C THR A 556 11.23 15.80 -2.34
N ASP A 557 12.17 15.63 -1.38
CA ASP A 557 12.30 16.46 -0.18
C ASP A 557 10.95 16.63 0.57
N SER A 558 10.19 15.54 0.64
CA SER A 558 8.86 15.56 1.24
C SER A 558 8.95 15.61 2.76
N THR A 559 8.49 16.72 3.34
CA THR A 559 8.39 16.92 4.80
C THR A 559 6.97 16.73 5.32
N GLY A 560 5.97 16.83 4.43
CA GLY A 560 4.55 16.70 4.76
C GLY A 560 3.90 17.93 5.38
N ASN A 561 4.61 19.06 5.52
CA ASN A 561 4.11 20.27 6.21
C ASN A 561 3.49 21.33 5.30
N SER A 562 3.69 21.26 3.98
CA SER A 562 3.16 22.27 3.06
C SER A 562 2.01 21.71 2.22
N PRO A 563 0.87 22.42 2.10
CA PRO A 563 -0.20 22.10 1.17
C PRO A 563 0.19 22.38 -0.30
N ARG A 564 1.31 23.09 -0.55
CA ARG A 564 1.78 23.44 -1.89
C ARG A 564 2.65 22.36 -2.54
N PHE A 565 3.30 21.48 -1.77
CA PHE A 565 4.27 20.52 -2.32
C PHE A 565 3.68 19.13 -2.57
N PHE A 566 4.26 18.44 -3.55
CA PHE A 566 3.89 17.08 -3.90
C PHE A 566 4.19 16.11 -2.74
N GLY A 567 3.40 15.04 -2.64
CA GLY A 567 3.70 13.96 -1.70
C GLY A 567 4.91 13.13 -2.16
N MET A 568 5.64 12.53 -1.21
CA MET A 568 6.76 11.59 -1.48
C MET A 568 6.43 10.51 -2.53
N GLY A 569 7.46 10.07 -3.25
CA GLY A 569 7.47 8.90 -4.12
C GLY A 569 7.47 9.19 -5.62
N LEU A 570 8.36 8.49 -6.33
CA LEU A 570 8.47 8.49 -7.78
C LEU A 570 8.35 7.07 -8.33
N VAL A 571 7.89 6.93 -9.57
CA VAL A 571 7.77 5.63 -10.26
C VAL A 571 8.12 5.74 -11.73
N LEU A 572 8.74 4.69 -12.27
CA LEU A 572 9.01 4.57 -13.69
C LEU A 572 7.80 3.99 -14.41
N ARG A 573 7.20 4.81 -15.28
CA ARG A 573 6.01 4.47 -16.09
C ARG A 573 6.15 3.13 -16.80
N ASP A 574 7.35 2.84 -17.31
CA ASP A 574 7.62 1.68 -18.15
C ASP A 574 7.56 0.36 -17.37
N THR A 575 7.63 0.42 -16.04
CA THR A 575 7.57 -0.74 -15.14
C THR A 575 6.16 -1.02 -14.63
N LEU A 576 5.19 -0.14 -14.94
CA LEU A 576 3.82 -0.25 -14.47
C LEU A 576 2.95 -1.17 -15.36
N PRO A 577 1.89 -1.77 -14.79
CA PRO A 577 0.89 -2.51 -15.57
C PRO A 577 0.29 -1.64 -16.68
N PHE A 578 -0.09 -2.28 -17.79
CA PHE A 578 -0.69 -1.60 -18.95
C PHE A 578 -1.87 -0.70 -18.57
N ARG A 579 -2.72 -1.15 -17.64
CA ARG A 579 -3.87 -0.37 -17.15
C ARG A 579 -3.46 0.90 -16.43
N SER A 580 -2.44 0.84 -15.58
CA SER A 580 -1.90 2.00 -14.89
C SER A 580 -1.28 2.98 -15.86
N ARG A 581 -0.57 2.49 -16.89
CA ARG A 581 -0.05 3.33 -17.98
C ARG A 581 -1.17 4.06 -18.73
N HIS A 582 -2.28 3.37 -19.02
CA HIS A 582 -3.46 3.98 -19.66
C HIS A 582 -4.17 4.98 -18.75
N TYR A 583 -4.31 4.67 -17.45
CA TYR A 583 -4.85 5.59 -16.45
C TYR A 583 -4.04 6.88 -16.39
N LEU A 584 -2.71 6.76 -16.32
CA LEU A 584 -1.79 7.88 -16.31
C LEU A 584 -1.95 8.73 -17.57
N HIS A 585 -2.08 8.13 -18.76
CA HIS A 585 -2.33 8.89 -19.99
C HIS A 585 -3.56 9.81 -19.90
N LYS A 586 -4.62 9.39 -19.18
CA LYS A 586 -5.86 10.18 -19.02
C LYS A 586 -5.81 11.19 -17.87
N LYS A 587 -5.00 10.93 -16.83
CA LYS A 587 -5.01 11.70 -15.55
C LYS A 587 -3.69 12.43 -15.25
N MET A 588 -2.72 12.42 -16.17
CA MET A 588 -1.52 13.26 -16.12
C MET A 588 -1.90 14.74 -15.98
N GLY A 589 -1.22 15.45 -15.09
CA GLY A 589 -1.43 16.88 -14.85
C GLY A 589 -2.53 17.21 -13.83
N VAL A 590 -3.46 16.28 -13.57
CA VAL A 590 -4.50 16.47 -12.53
C VAL A 590 -4.00 15.97 -11.18
N HIS A 591 -3.65 14.68 -11.08
CA HIS A 591 -3.25 14.05 -9.80
C HIS A 591 -1.80 13.53 -9.77
N HIS A 592 -1.16 13.47 -10.94
CA HIS A 592 0.19 12.98 -11.12
C HIS A 592 0.97 13.93 -12.02
N HIS A 593 2.21 14.23 -11.66
CA HIS A 593 3.08 15.11 -12.42
C HIS A 593 4.20 14.32 -13.10
N ARG A 594 4.64 14.83 -14.25
CA ARG A 594 5.80 14.33 -14.98
C ARG A 594 6.92 15.36 -14.86
N PRO A 595 7.92 15.13 -14.00
CA PRO A 595 9.00 16.10 -13.75
C PRO A 595 9.96 16.33 -14.93
N GLY A 596 9.81 15.61 -16.04
CA GLY A 596 10.68 15.75 -17.20
C GLY A 596 12.01 15.01 -17.06
N ILE A 597 11.99 13.81 -16.46
CA ILE A 597 13.19 12.99 -16.26
C ILE A 597 13.03 11.65 -16.95
N ARG A 598 14.04 11.26 -17.72
CA ARG A 598 14.12 9.96 -18.39
C ARG A 598 15.24 9.11 -17.79
N ILE A 599 14.85 7.95 -17.27
CA ILE A 599 15.78 6.93 -16.79
C ILE A 599 15.69 5.73 -17.74
N PRO A 600 16.79 5.30 -18.39
CA PRO A 600 16.79 4.10 -19.21
C PRO A 600 16.53 2.85 -18.36
N VAL A 601 15.55 2.06 -18.77
CA VAL A 601 15.15 0.81 -18.10
C VAL A 601 15.19 -0.33 -19.11
N LEU A 602 15.83 -1.43 -18.73
CA LEU A 602 15.89 -2.66 -19.52
C LEU A 602 15.12 -3.77 -18.80
N PRO A 603 14.11 -4.41 -19.42
CA PRO A 603 13.45 -5.55 -18.83
C PRO A 603 14.38 -6.77 -18.83
N HIS A 604 14.56 -7.40 -17.69
CA HIS A 604 15.28 -8.64 -17.51
C HIS A 604 14.27 -9.77 -17.26
N ILE A 605 14.19 -10.75 -18.16
CA ILE A 605 13.19 -11.83 -18.08
C ILE A 605 13.88 -13.17 -17.86
N THR A 606 13.59 -13.78 -16.72
CA THR A 606 14.10 -15.11 -16.34
C THR A 606 12.98 -16.14 -16.47
N TRP A 607 13.27 -17.26 -17.15
CA TRP A 607 12.31 -18.36 -17.33
C TRP A 607 12.72 -19.54 -16.45
N ILE A 608 11.92 -19.87 -15.44
CA ILE A 608 12.19 -20.96 -14.50
C ILE A 608 11.33 -22.17 -14.85
N PRO A 609 11.90 -23.37 -15.10
CA PRO A 609 11.12 -24.54 -15.49
C PRO A 609 10.14 -24.99 -14.40
N LYS A 610 8.86 -25.21 -14.75
CA LYS A 610 7.83 -25.72 -13.84
C LYS A 610 8.00 -27.21 -13.59
N LYS A 611 7.75 -27.66 -12.37
CA LYS A 611 7.65 -29.09 -12.05
C LYS A 611 6.40 -29.70 -12.71
N PRO A 612 6.48 -30.92 -13.27
CA PRO A 612 5.33 -31.55 -13.88
C PRO A 612 4.24 -31.83 -12.82
N PRO A 613 2.96 -31.61 -13.14
CA PRO A 613 1.87 -31.83 -12.20
C PRO A 613 1.70 -33.32 -11.85
N PHE A 614 2.06 -34.20 -12.78
CA PHE A 614 2.03 -35.66 -12.61
C PHE A 614 3.35 -36.28 -13.07
N PRO A 615 3.89 -37.28 -12.34
CA PRO A 615 5.14 -37.96 -12.72
C PRO A 615 5.09 -38.56 -14.14
N LYS A 616 3.94 -39.11 -14.54
CA LYS A 616 3.73 -39.72 -15.86
C LYS A 616 3.81 -38.72 -17.03
N LEU A 617 3.55 -37.43 -16.78
CA LEU A 617 3.64 -36.36 -17.80
C LEU A 617 5.03 -35.70 -17.85
N ALA A 618 5.95 -36.09 -16.96
CA ALA A 618 7.30 -35.54 -16.92
C ALA A 618 8.05 -35.63 -18.27
N PRO A 619 8.15 -36.80 -18.94
CA PRO A 619 8.91 -36.92 -20.20
C PRO A 619 8.36 -36.02 -21.31
N LEU A 620 7.02 -35.94 -21.43
CA LEU A 620 6.36 -35.05 -22.38
C LEU A 620 6.68 -33.57 -22.06
N MET A 621 6.55 -33.16 -20.80
CA MET A 621 6.86 -31.78 -20.40
C MET A 621 8.33 -31.41 -20.62
N TYR A 622 9.27 -32.34 -20.40
CA TYR A 622 10.69 -32.09 -20.68
C TYR A 622 10.94 -31.84 -22.16
N ARG A 623 10.30 -32.60 -23.06
CA ARG A 623 10.37 -32.36 -24.52
C ARG A 623 9.73 -31.02 -24.91
N LEU A 624 8.59 -30.68 -24.31
CA LEU A 624 7.89 -29.42 -24.60
C LEU A 624 8.63 -28.17 -24.09
N ARG A 625 9.63 -28.28 -23.21
CA ARG A 625 10.43 -27.14 -22.71
C ARG A 625 11.30 -26.50 -23.79
N TYR A 626 11.73 -27.27 -24.80
CA TYR A 626 12.58 -26.77 -25.87
C TYR A 626 11.82 -25.87 -26.86
N ALA A 627 10.50 -26.01 -26.96
CA ALA A 627 9.67 -25.19 -27.83
C ALA A 627 9.44 -23.79 -27.22
N LYS A 628 9.99 -22.74 -27.87
CA LYS A 628 9.85 -21.33 -27.41
C LYS A 628 8.38 -20.90 -27.23
N ILE A 629 7.49 -21.36 -28.10
CA ILE A 629 6.04 -21.04 -28.09
C ILE A 629 5.35 -21.62 -26.84
N LEU A 630 5.85 -22.73 -26.31
CA LEU A 630 5.26 -23.42 -25.16
C LEU A 630 5.86 -23.00 -23.81
N ARG A 631 6.85 -22.08 -23.80
CA ARG A 631 7.46 -21.54 -22.58
C ARG A 631 6.45 -21.01 -21.55
N PRO A 632 5.33 -20.34 -21.91
CA PRO A 632 4.33 -19.91 -20.92
C PRO A 632 3.72 -21.07 -20.12
N PHE A 633 3.59 -22.25 -20.73
CA PHE A 633 3.01 -23.44 -20.11
C PHE A 633 4.07 -24.25 -19.33
N THR A 634 5.29 -24.33 -19.85
CA THR A 634 6.36 -25.16 -19.28
C THR A 634 7.26 -24.44 -18.27
N HIS A 635 7.32 -23.11 -18.32
CA HIS A 635 8.13 -22.27 -17.45
C HIS A 635 7.27 -21.25 -16.68
N SER A 636 7.76 -20.83 -15.53
CA SER A 636 7.33 -19.64 -14.81
C SER A 636 8.18 -18.46 -15.28
N LYS A 637 7.52 -17.37 -15.65
CA LYS A 637 8.17 -16.14 -16.08
C LYS A 637 8.41 -15.27 -14.84
N HIS A 638 9.65 -14.85 -14.61
CA HIS A 638 10.02 -13.81 -13.66
C HIS A 638 10.56 -12.62 -14.45
N GLN A 639 10.12 -11.41 -14.11
CA GLN A 639 10.53 -10.20 -14.80
C GLN A 639 11.06 -9.20 -13.78
N ASP A 640 12.29 -8.75 -13.97
CA ASP A 640 12.93 -7.70 -13.21
C ASP A 640 13.35 -6.56 -14.15
N TYR A 641 13.85 -5.46 -13.60
CA TYR A 641 14.26 -4.29 -14.38
C TYR A 641 15.66 -3.84 -14.00
N ILE A 642 16.51 -3.64 -15.00
CA ILE A 642 17.84 -3.08 -14.84
C ILE A 642 17.77 -1.57 -15.13
N ILE A 643 18.19 -0.76 -14.17
CA ILE A 643 18.12 0.71 -14.21
C ILE A 643 19.50 1.28 -14.46
N ARG A 644 19.65 2.16 -15.45
CA ARG A 644 20.91 2.88 -15.71
C ARG A 644 20.89 4.28 -15.08
N LYS A 645 21.16 4.37 -13.77
CA LYS A 645 21.21 5.66 -13.02
C LYS A 645 22.34 6.61 -13.45
N SER A 646 23.33 6.15 -14.22
CA SER A 646 24.41 6.99 -14.78
C SER A 646 24.05 7.67 -16.12
N ALA A 647 22.94 7.26 -16.73
CA ALA A 647 22.49 7.74 -18.05
C ALA A 647 21.14 8.45 -17.97
N VAL A 648 20.85 9.11 -16.84
CA VAL A 648 19.64 9.90 -16.64
C VAL A 648 19.68 11.15 -17.50
N ARG A 649 18.56 11.46 -18.17
CA ARG A 649 18.42 12.66 -19.01
C ARG A 649 17.26 13.51 -18.55
N LEU A 650 17.46 14.82 -18.52
CA LEU A 650 16.39 15.79 -18.30
C LEU A 650 15.71 16.12 -19.64
N GLU A 651 14.55 15.54 -19.90
CA GLU A 651 13.78 15.65 -21.15
C GLU A 651 12.30 15.91 -20.83
N PRO A 652 11.59 16.83 -21.53
CA PRO A 652 10.17 17.13 -21.25
C PRO A 652 9.26 15.90 -21.25
N ARG A 653 9.55 14.89 -22.08
CA ARG A 653 8.83 13.61 -22.16
C ARG A 653 9.51 12.49 -21.38
N GLY A 654 9.84 12.77 -20.12
CA GLY A 654 10.38 11.79 -19.17
C GLY A 654 9.45 10.60 -18.87
N ASN A 655 10.04 9.49 -18.40
CA ASN A 655 9.32 8.29 -17.96
C ASN A 655 9.17 8.19 -16.42
N VAL A 656 9.75 9.11 -15.66
CA VAL A 656 9.52 9.28 -14.22
C VAL A 656 8.19 10.00 -13.98
N ILE A 657 7.41 9.53 -13.00
CA ILE A 657 6.11 10.08 -12.63
C ILE A 657 6.01 10.17 -11.11
N THR A 658 5.35 11.21 -10.59
CA THR A 658 5.06 11.33 -9.15
C THR A 658 3.95 10.38 -8.70
N LEU A 659 4.15 9.72 -7.56
CA LEU A 659 3.14 8.85 -6.94
C LEU A 659 2.05 9.64 -6.19
N GLY A 660 2.23 10.95 -6.00
CA GLY A 660 1.19 11.84 -5.49
C GLY A 660 1.46 13.33 -5.73
N GLY A 661 0.48 14.15 -5.35
CA GLY A 661 0.54 15.62 -5.35
C GLY A 661 -0.11 16.28 -6.57
N THR A 662 -0.95 17.28 -6.31
CA THR A 662 -1.44 18.26 -7.28
C THR A 662 -0.74 19.59 -7.01
N MET A 663 -0.13 20.23 -8.00
CA MET A 663 0.27 21.63 -7.84
C MET A 663 -0.99 22.47 -7.74
N SER A 664 -1.16 23.20 -6.63
CA SER A 664 -2.14 24.27 -6.55
C SER A 664 -1.53 25.51 -7.23
N ASN A 665 -1.59 25.58 -8.56
CA ASN A 665 -1.51 26.90 -9.22
C ASN A 665 -2.86 27.61 -9.02
N ASP A 666 -2.82 28.92 -8.79
CA ASP A 666 -3.86 29.87 -8.36
C ASP A 666 -5.29 29.76 -8.95
N GLN A 667 -5.57 28.86 -9.89
CA GLN A 667 -6.93 28.62 -10.38
C GLN A 667 -7.81 27.81 -9.42
N THR A 668 -7.25 27.29 -8.32
CA THR A 668 -7.98 26.47 -7.34
C THR A 668 -8.61 27.21 -6.16
N LYS A 669 -8.52 28.54 -6.02
CA LYS A 669 -9.31 29.24 -4.97
C LYS A 669 -10.83 29.14 -5.19
N LYS A 670 -11.31 28.90 -6.42
CA LYS A 670 -12.72 28.52 -6.69
C LYS A 670 -13.02 27.03 -6.52
N THR A 671 -12.00 26.20 -6.33
CA THR A 671 -12.12 24.75 -6.17
C THR A 671 -11.58 24.24 -4.83
N SER A 672 -11.00 25.04 -3.94
CA SER A 672 -10.61 24.60 -2.59
C SER A 672 -11.81 24.55 -1.64
N SER A 673 -12.78 25.45 -1.82
CA SER A 673 -14.11 25.32 -1.21
C SER A 673 -14.97 24.23 -1.88
N LYS A 674 -14.66 23.86 -3.13
CA LYS A 674 -15.33 22.75 -3.84
C LYS A 674 -14.62 21.38 -3.76
N ASN A 675 -13.34 21.27 -3.42
CA ASN A 675 -12.58 20.00 -3.40
C ASN A 675 -12.48 19.39 -1.99
N LYS A 676 -12.58 20.19 -0.92
CA LYS A 676 -13.00 19.64 0.39
C LYS A 676 -14.43 19.08 0.35
N LYS A 677 -15.18 19.45 -0.69
CA LYS A 677 -16.48 18.92 -1.09
C LYS A 677 -16.42 18.30 -2.50
N GLU A 678 -15.46 17.43 -2.82
CA GLU A 678 -15.90 16.28 -3.63
C GLU A 678 -16.86 15.53 -2.72
N ILE A 679 -18.12 16.02 -2.75
CA ILE A 679 -19.25 15.53 -1.98
C ILE A 679 -19.19 14.03 -2.17
N PHE A 680 -19.00 13.31 -1.06
CA PHE A 680 -19.21 11.89 -1.01
C PHE A 680 -20.54 11.61 -1.73
N ARG A 681 -20.48 11.21 -3.00
CA ARG A 681 -21.67 10.94 -3.81
C ARG A 681 -22.14 9.58 -3.37
N PHE A 682 -22.92 9.58 -2.31
CA PHE A 682 -23.61 8.40 -1.83
C PHE A 682 -24.53 7.93 -2.95
N HIS A 683 -24.12 6.87 -3.66
CA HIS A 683 -24.99 6.18 -4.59
C HIS A 683 -25.74 5.11 -3.80
N PRO A 684 -27.05 5.28 -3.55
CA PRO A 684 -27.77 4.40 -2.65
C PRO A 684 -27.65 2.92 -3.08
N LEU A 685 -27.80 2.66 -4.37
CA LEU A 685 -27.71 1.31 -4.93
C LEU A 685 -26.34 0.62 -4.73
N ALA A 686 -25.27 1.39 -4.49
CA ALA A 686 -23.92 0.85 -4.33
C ALA A 686 -23.65 0.28 -2.93
N TYR A 687 -24.46 0.69 -1.95
CA TYR A 687 -24.35 0.36 -0.52
C TYR A 687 -25.58 -0.39 -0.03
N LEU A 688 -26.36 -1.03 -0.90
CA LEU A 688 -27.48 -1.90 -0.50
C LEU A 688 -27.01 -3.09 0.32
N ASN A 689 -27.87 -3.54 1.25
CA ASN A 689 -27.59 -4.67 2.11
C ASN A 689 -27.27 -5.93 1.26
N THR A 690 -26.31 -6.71 1.72
CA THR A 690 -25.79 -7.88 1.02
C THR A 690 -26.88 -8.91 0.74
N SER A 691 -27.80 -9.15 1.68
CA SER A 691 -28.91 -10.09 1.53
C SER A 691 -29.91 -9.63 0.47
N LEU A 692 -30.27 -8.34 0.50
CA LEU A 692 -31.15 -7.72 -0.48
C LEU A 692 -30.52 -7.72 -1.89
N THR A 693 -29.22 -7.43 -1.98
CA THR A 693 -28.48 -7.50 -3.23
C THR A 693 -28.46 -8.91 -3.81
N GLN A 694 -28.28 -9.94 -2.97
CA GLN A 694 -28.32 -11.34 -3.41
C GLN A 694 -29.70 -11.74 -3.90
N PHE A 695 -30.75 -11.35 -3.19
CA PHE A 695 -32.14 -11.59 -3.60
C PHE A 695 -32.44 -10.94 -4.96
N LEU A 696 -32.11 -9.65 -5.13
CA LEU A 696 -32.31 -8.93 -6.39
C LEU A 696 -31.56 -9.58 -7.56
N LYS A 697 -30.33 -10.04 -7.35
CA LYS A 697 -29.56 -10.76 -8.40
C LYS A 697 -30.24 -12.06 -8.81
N VAL A 698 -30.74 -12.83 -7.85
CA VAL A 698 -31.46 -14.06 -8.13
C VAL A 698 -32.76 -13.77 -8.88
N ALA A 699 -33.54 -12.77 -8.45
CA ALA A 699 -34.77 -12.37 -9.12
C ALA A 699 -34.53 -11.90 -10.56
N ILE A 700 -33.53 -11.03 -10.78
CA ILE A 700 -33.17 -10.51 -12.11
C ILE A 700 -32.66 -11.63 -13.04
N GLY A 701 -32.04 -12.69 -12.51
CA GLY A 701 -31.66 -13.86 -13.30
C GLY A 701 -32.83 -14.82 -13.58
N PHE A 702 -33.69 -15.02 -12.58
CA PHE A 702 -34.80 -15.97 -12.66
C PHE A 702 -35.92 -15.49 -13.59
N ILE A 703 -36.30 -14.20 -13.53
CA ILE A 703 -37.42 -13.65 -14.31
C ILE A 703 -37.21 -13.85 -15.84
N PRO A 704 -36.07 -13.47 -16.46
CA PRO A 704 -35.85 -13.68 -17.88
C PRO A 704 -35.81 -15.17 -18.26
N ALA A 705 -35.23 -16.01 -17.40
CA ALA A 705 -35.20 -17.46 -17.63
C ALA A 705 -36.63 -18.03 -17.63
N PHE A 706 -37.44 -17.66 -16.64
CA PHE A 706 -38.85 -18.06 -16.54
C PHE A 706 -39.67 -17.62 -17.74
N LEU A 707 -39.58 -16.34 -18.13
CA LEU A 707 -40.27 -15.82 -19.31
C LEU A 707 -39.86 -16.56 -20.59
N THR A 708 -38.57 -16.88 -20.75
CA THR A 708 -38.10 -17.61 -21.93
C THR A 708 -38.70 -19.01 -21.97
N PHE A 709 -38.67 -19.76 -20.86
CA PHE A 709 -39.25 -21.11 -20.83
C PHE A 709 -40.76 -21.09 -21.05
N ALA A 710 -41.48 -20.15 -20.43
CA ALA A 710 -42.93 -20.02 -20.56
C ALA A 710 -43.38 -19.67 -21.99
N LEU A 711 -42.57 -18.92 -22.74
CA LEU A 711 -42.91 -18.43 -24.08
C LEU A 711 -42.39 -19.31 -25.23
N THR A 712 -41.41 -20.18 -25.00
CA THR A 712 -40.72 -20.91 -26.08
C THR A 712 -40.88 -22.44 -26.04
N LYS A 713 -41.43 -23.01 -24.96
CA LYS A 713 -41.53 -24.46 -24.79
C LYS A 713 -42.99 -24.92 -24.81
N ASP A 714 -43.26 -25.89 -25.68
CA ASP A 714 -44.60 -26.47 -25.83
C ASP A 714 -44.94 -27.51 -24.73
N TRP A 715 -43.91 -28.07 -24.08
CA TRP A 715 -44.12 -29.04 -23.01
C TRP A 715 -44.42 -28.34 -21.67
N TRP A 716 -45.63 -28.56 -21.13
CA TRP A 716 -46.12 -27.90 -19.90
C TRP A 716 -45.13 -27.95 -18.72
N LEU A 717 -44.46 -29.10 -18.51
CA LEU A 717 -43.51 -29.25 -17.41
C LEU A 717 -42.31 -28.33 -17.60
N LEU A 718 -41.77 -28.24 -18.82
CA LEU A 718 -40.64 -27.38 -19.12
C LEU A 718 -41.03 -25.91 -19.22
N ALA A 719 -42.27 -25.61 -19.64
CA ALA A 719 -42.79 -24.25 -19.73
C ALA A 719 -42.93 -23.59 -18.34
N TYR A 720 -43.54 -24.29 -17.37
CA TYR A 720 -43.77 -23.75 -16.02
C TYR A 720 -42.66 -24.08 -15.01
N PHE A 721 -42.08 -25.28 -15.08
CA PHE A 721 -41.04 -25.71 -14.14
C PHE A 721 -39.62 -25.66 -14.71
N GLY A 722 -39.41 -25.36 -16.00
CA GLY A 722 -38.08 -25.32 -16.61
C GLY A 722 -37.11 -24.36 -15.92
N ALA A 723 -37.58 -23.17 -15.54
CA ALA A 723 -36.77 -22.22 -14.76
C ALA A 723 -36.48 -22.71 -13.33
N VAL A 724 -37.43 -23.41 -12.69
CA VAL A 724 -37.21 -24.00 -11.36
C VAL A 724 -36.17 -25.12 -11.42
N ILE A 725 -36.27 -26.00 -12.43
CA ILE A 725 -35.31 -27.07 -12.67
C ILE A 725 -33.92 -26.49 -12.96
N TRP A 726 -33.83 -25.48 -13.82
CA TRP A 726 -32.58 -24.76 -14.10
C TRP A 726 -31.98 -24.14 -12.81
N PHE A 727 -32.82 -23.53 -11.98
CA PHE A 727 -32.43 -22.91 -10.72
C PHE A 727 -31.86 -23.97 -9.75
N VAL A 728 -32.55 -25.11 -9.60
CA VAL A 728 -32.11 -26.21 -8.73
C VAL A 728 -30.79 -26.80 -9.23
N ILE A 729 -30.67 -27.12 -10.52
CA ILE A 729 -29.43 -27.70 -11.09
C ILE A 729 -28.25 -26.73 -10.90
N THR A 730 -28.45 -25.46 -11.23
CA THR A 730 -27.38 -24.44 -11.15
C THR A 730 -27.03 -24.09 -9.70
N GLY A 731 -28.03 -23.99 -8.81
CA GLY A 731 -27.84 -23.74 -7.39
C GLY A 731 -27.12 -24.90 -6.70
N LEU A 732 -27.62 -26.12 -6.90
CA LEU A 732 -27.05 -27.34 -6.33
C LEU A 732 -25.61 -27.59 -6.81
N ARG A 733 -25.31 -27.33 -8.10
CA ARG A 733 -23.93 -27.38 -8.63
C ARG A 733 -22.98 -26.51 -7.80
N ASN A 734 -23.32 -25.25 -7.55
CA ASN A 734 -22.44 -24.33 -6.82
C ASN A 734 -22.21 -24.76 -5.36
N ILE A 735 -23.25 -25.35 -4.75
CA ILE A 735 -23.18 -25.92 -3.40
C ILE A 735 -22.26 -27.15 -3.40
N LEU A 736 -22.51 -28.12 -4.28
CA LEU A 736 -21.71 -29.34 -4.43
C LEU A 736 -20.24 -29.04 -4.75
N GLN A 737 -19.98 -28.08 -5.62
CA GLN A 737 -18.63 -27.59 -5.93
C GLN A 737 -17.90 -27.07 -4.69
N SER A 738 -18.58 -26.22 -3.90
CA SER A 738 -17.99 -25.64 -2.69
C SER A 738 -17.66 -26.73 -1.66
N VAL A 739 -18.51 -27.75 -1.55
CA VAL A 739 -18.33 -28.90 -0.65
C VAL A 739 -17.22 -29.86 -1.12
N LEU A 740 -17.16 -30.19 -2.42
CA LEU A 740 -16.12 -31.06 -2.98
C LEU A 740 -14.72 -30.41 -2.96
N GLY A 741 -14.66 -29.10 -3.24
CA GLY A 741 -13.45 -28.29 -3.13
C GLY A 741 -12.93 -28.17 -1.69
N GLY A 742 -13.82 -28.22 -0.70
CA GLY A 742 -13.51 -28.13 0.73
C GLY A 742 -12.94 -29.41 1.36
N GLY A 743 -13.16 -30.59 0.78
CA GLY A 743 -12.71 -31.83 1.43
C GLY A 743 -13.42 -33.11 1.00
N GLY A 744 -14.59 -32.99 0.38
CA GLY A 744 -15.45 -34.13 0.07
C GLY A 744 -16.47 -34.43 1.19
N ILE A 745 -17.22 -35.51 1.03
CA ILE A 745 -18.38 -35.87 1.86
C ILE A 745 -17.98 -36.44 3.23
N ARG A 746 -16.73 -36.87 3.43
CA ARG A 746 -16.22 -37.27 4.76
C ARG A 746 -15.94 -36.01 5.59
N ARG A 747 -16.95 -35.65 6.38
CA ARG A 747 -17.09 -34.44 7.20
C ARG A 747 -16.04 -34.38 8.32
N SER A 748 -15.52 -33.19 8.61
CA SER A 748 -15.23 -32.82 9.99
C SER A 748 -16.57 -32.40 10.61
N PRO A 749 -17.00 -32.96 11.76
CA PRO A 749 -18.32 -32.70 12.35
C PRO A 749 -18.59 -31.23 12.76
N LEU A 750 -17.60 -30.35 12.60
CA LEU A 750 -17.61 -28.97 13.10
C LEU A 750 -18.02 -27.91 12.07
N LEU A 751 -18.09 -28.26 10.78
CA LEU A 751 -18.41 -27.31 9.70
C LEU A 751 -19.80 -27.57 9.14
N LYS A 752 -20.70 -26.60 9.33
CA LYS A 752 -22.04 -26.63 8.75
C LYS A 752 -21.97 -26.24 7.27
N TRP A 753 -22.87 -26.78 6.45
CA TRP A 753 -22.86 -26.57 4.98
C TRP A 753 -22.89 -25.09 4.56
N HIS A 754 -23.56 -24.24 5.33
CA HIS A 754 -23.63 -22.80 5.07
C HIS A 754 -22.26 -22.09 5.13
N ASP A 755 -21.30 -22.58 5.91
CA ASP A 755 -19.98 -21.93 6.07
C ASP A 755 -19.06 -22.18 4.88
N HIS A 756 -19.28 -23.28 4.14
CA HIS A 756 -18.56 -23.59 2.92
C HIS A 756 -19.13 -22.89 1.68
N VAL A 757 -20.44 -22.57 1.70
CA VAL A 757 -21.13 -22.00 0.55
C VAL A 757 -21.04 -20.47 0.56
N ARG A 758 -20.29 -19.91 -0.38
CA ARG A 758 -20.31 -18.45 -0.61
C ARG A 758 -21.57 -18.07 -1.37
N TRP A 759 -22.65 -17.73 -0.66
CA TRP A 759 -23.95 -17.35 -1.24
C TRP A 759 -23.88 -16.26 -2.32
N SER A 760 -22.97 -15.30 -2.16
CA SER A 760 -22.72 -14.30 -3.21
C SER A 760 -22.25 -14.90 -4.54
N ARG A 761 -21.45 -15.98 -4.52
CA ARG A 761 -21.05 -16.69 -5.75
C ARG A 761 -22.22 -17.43 -6.39
N VAL A 762 -23.11 -18.01 -5.57
CA VAL A 762 -24.33 -18.70 -6.03
C VAL A 762 -25.26 -17.70 -6.70
N ALA A 763 -25.55 -16.57 -6.05
CA ALA A 763 -26.39 -15.50 -6.60
C ALA A 763 -25.82 -14.91 -7.90
N ASP A 764 -24.49 -14.68 -7.96
CA ASP A 764 -23.84 -14.25 -9.20
C ASP A 764 -23.97 -15.31 -10.31
N SER A 765 -23.80 -16.60 -9.99
CA SER A 765 -23.94 -17.68 -10.96
C SER A 765 -25.36 -17.73 -11.52
N LEU A 766 -26.38 -17.64 -10.67
CA LEU A 766 -27.79 -17.66 -11.06
C LEU A 766 -28.15 -16.43 -11.91
N LEU A 767 -27.67 -15.24 -11.55
CA LEU A 767 -27.86 -14.03 -12.37
C LEU A 767 -27.38 -14.23 -13.81
N PHE A 768 -26.10 -14.58 -14.00
CA PHE A 768 -25.53 -14.67 -15.35
C PHE A 768 -26.04 -15.88 -16.11
N THR A 769 -26.18 -17.04 -15.47
CA THR A 769 -26.73 -18.21 -16.18
C THR A 769 -28.22 -18.05 -16.50
N GLY A 770 -28.95 -17.19 -15.77
CA GLY A 770 -30.34 -16.86 -16.07
C GLY A 770 -30.47 -16.13 -17.40
N PHE A 771 -29.61 -15.14 -17.66
CA PHE A 771 -29.54 -14.43 -18.94
C PHE A 771 -29.01 -15.29 -20.10
N SER A 772 -28.33 -16.41 -19.82
CA SER A 772 -27.90 -17.32 -20.88
C SER A 772 -29.07 -18.05 -21.57
N VAL A 773 -30.19 -18.22 -20.87
CA VAL A 773 -31.39 -18.90 -21.40
C VAL A 773 -32.02 -18.11 -22.56
N PRO A 774 -32.44 -16.83 -22.40
CA PRO A 774 -32.96 -16.05 -23.53
C PRO A 774 -31.94 -15.84 -24.65
N LEU A 775 -30.66 -15.67 -24.30
CA LEU A 775 -29.62 -15.48 -25.31
C LEU A 775 -29.47 -16.73 -26.20
N LEU A 776 -29.40 -17.92 -25.62
CA LEU A 776 -29.14 -19.13 -26.39
C LEU A 776 -30.40 -19.67 -27.06
N ASP A 777 -31.52 -19.66 -26.35
CA ASP A 777 -32.75 -20.33 -26.81
C ASP A 777 -33.59 -19.41 -27.70
N TYR A 778 -33.73 -18.12 -27.36
CA TYR A 778 -34.51 -17.19 -28.19
C TYR A 778 -33.65 -16.49 -29.24
N VAL A 779 -32.53 -15.85 -28.85
CA VAL A 779 -31.74 -15.05 -29.80
C VAL A 779 -30.96 -15.94 -30.76
N VAL A 780 -30.11 -16.84 -30.26
CA VAL A 780 -29.23 -17.64 -31.12
C VAL A 780 -30.02 -18.73 -31.86
N LYS A 781 -30.82 -19.52 -31.15
CA LYS A 781 -31.56 -20.64 -31.76
C LYS A 781 -32.75 -20.16 -32.60
N THR A 782 -33.72 -19.45 -32.02
CA THR A 782 -34.94 -19.05 -32.76
C THR A 782 -34.69 -17.92 -33.76
N ARG A 783 -34.11 -16.79 -33.35
CA ARG A 783 -33.96 -15.62 -34.24
C ARG A 783 -32.86 -15.78 -35.29
N ILE A 784 -31.67 -16.24 -34.89
CA ILE A 784 -30.49 -16.27 -35.78
C ILE A 784 -30.44 -17.57 -36.61
N LEU A 785 -30.57 -18.72 -35.97
CA LEU A 785 -30.38 -20.00 -36.67
C LEU A 785 -31.65 -20.44 -37.41
N ASP A 786 -32.80 -20.42 -36.74
CA ASP A 786 -34.08 -20.88 -37.31
C ASP A 786 -34.66 -19.84 -38.29
N GLU A 787 -35.00 -18.63 -37.83
CA GLU A 787 -35.69 -17.61 -38.65
C GLU A 787 -34.83 -16.97 -39.75
N THR A 788 -33.52 -16.77 -39.54
CA THR A 788 -32.66 -16.09 -40.55
C THR A 788 -31.80 -17.03 -41.40
N LEU A 789 -31.38 -18.17 -40.86
CA LEU A 789 -30.48 -19.10 -41.57
C LEU A 789 -31.14 -20.43 -41.94
N ALA A 790 -32.39 -20.69 -41.53
CA ALA A 790 -33.10 -21.96 -41.73
C ALA A 790 -32.33 -23.20 -41.22
N ILE A 791 -31.44 -23.00 -40.25
CA ILE A 791 -30.67 -24.07 -39.59
C ILE A 791 -31.47 -24.55 -38.38
N THR A 792 -32.11 -25.69 -38.52
CA THR A 792 -32.93 -26.34 -37.49
C THR A 792 -32.35 -27.70 -37.09
N THR A 793 -32.94 -28.32 -36.08
CA THR A 793 -32.58 -29.70 -35.67
C THR A 793 -32.81 -30.71 -36.78
N SER A 794 -33.67 -30.41 -37.75
CA SER A 794 -33.99 -31.25 -38.91
C SER A 794 -33.13 -30.96 -40.14
N SER A 795 -32.59 -29.74 -40.31
CA SER A 795 -31.82 -29.38 -41.51
C SER A 795 -30.32 -29.62 -41.35
N ASN A 796 -29.67 -29.10 -40.31
CA ASN A 796 -28.25 -29.35 -40.03
C ASN A 796 -27.97 -29.34 -38.52
N PRO A 797 -28.14 -30.49 -37.84
CA PRO A 797 -27.98 -30.58 -36.39
C PRO A 797 -26.54 -30.27 -35.93
N ILE A 798 -25.53 -30.61 -36.72
CA ILE A 798 -24.12 -30.35 -36.39
C ILE A 798 -23.84 -28.85 -36.34
N ALA A 799 -24.29 -28.10 -37.36
CA ALA A 799 -24.13 -26.64 -37.41
C ALA A 799 -24.88 -25.94 -36.26
N LEU A 800 -26.10 -26.37 -35.96
CA LEU A 800 -26.89 -25.84 -34.85
C LEU A 800 -26.17 -26.01 -33.51
N TYR A 801 -25.73 -27.23 -33.18
CA TYR A 801 -25.05 -27.50 -31.91
C TYR A 801 -23.66 -26.84 -31.82
N ALA A 802 -22.93 -26.74 -32.93
CA ALA A 802 -21.65 -26.05 -32.97
C ALA A 802 -21.81 -24.54 -32.69
N CYS A 803 -22.76 -23.88 -33.35
CA CYS A 803 -23.06 -22.46 -33.15
C CYS A 803 -23.55 -22.19 -31.72
N MET A 804 -24.48 -23.01 -31.20
CA MET A 804 -24.95 -22.89 -29.81
C MET A 804 -23.81 -23.12 -28.79
N GLY A 805 -22.96 -24.12 -29.02
CA GLY A 805 -21.81 -24.42 -28.17
C GLY A 805 -20.78 -23.29 -28.12
N LEU A 806 -20.51 -22.68 -29.28
CA LEU A 806 -19.60 -21.53 -29.42
C LEU A 806 -20.17 -20.28 -28.73
N ALA A 807 -21.44 -19.94 -28.99
CA ALA A 807 -22.11 -18.80 -28.36
C ALA A 807 -22.13 -18.94 -26.82
N ASN A 808 -22.45 -20.14 -26.33
CA ASN A 808 -22.42 -20.44 -24.90
C ASN A 808 -21.00 -20.33 -24.32
N GLY A 809 -19.99 -20.85 -25.01
CA GLY A 809 -18.58 -20.74 -24.60
C GLY A 809 -18.10 -19.28 -24.52
N ILE A 810 -18.43 -18.45 -25.52
CA ILE A 810 -18.13 -17.01 -25.53
C ILE A 810 -18.85 -16.30 -24.39
N TYR A 811 -20.14 -16.57 -24.20
CA TYR A 811 -20.93 -15.95 -23.11
C TYR A 811 -20.36 -16.30 -21.74
N ILE A 812 -20.05 -17.58 -21.51
CA ILE A 812 -19.53 -18.07 -20.24
C ILE A 812 -18.16 -17.49 -19.93
N SER A 813 -17.25 -17.52 -20.90
CA SER A 813 -15.92 -16.96 -20.75
C SER A 813 -15.97 -15.44 -20.49
N THR A 814 -16.85 -14.72 -21.18
CA THR A 814 -17.01 -13.26 -21.04
C THR A 814 -17.49 -12.87 -19.65
N HIS A 815 -18.56 -13.48 -19.13
CA HIS A 815 -19.04 -13.12 -17.80
C HIS A 815 -18.14 -13.66 -16.68
N ASN A 816 -17.46 -14.78 -16.86
CA ASN A 816 -16.46 -15.26 -15.89
C ASN A 816 -15.23 -14.35 -15.83
N PHE A 817 -14.82 -13.78 -16.96
CA PHE A 817 -13.86 -12.69 -17.01
C PHE A 817 -14.40 -11.44 -16.30
N PHE A 818 -15.68 -11.11 -16.51
CA PHE A 818 -16.36 -10.01 -15.82
C PHE A 818 -16.40 -10.22 -14.29
N ARG A 819 -16.62 -11.45 -13.81
CA ARG A 819 -16.60 -11.82 -12.39
C ARG A 819 -15.19 -11.83 -11.79
N GLY A 820 -14.15 -11.83 -12.62
CA GLY A 820 -12.74 -11.77 -12.18
C GLY A 820 -12.14 -13.12 -11.79
N LEU A 821 -12.66 -14.23 -12.33
CA LEU A 821 -12.10 -15.57 -12.13
C LEU A 821 -10.68 -15.70 -12.73
N PRO A 822 -9.84 -16.65 -12.26
CA PRO A 822 -8.52 -16.89 -12.83
C PRO A 822 -8.59 -17.16 -14.33
N ARG A 823 -7.62 -16.64 -15.10
CA ARG A 823 -7.59 -16.80 -16.58
C ARG A 823 -7.67 -18.27 -17.02
N ALA A 824 -7.02 -19.17 -16.28
CA ALA A 824 -7.08 -20.60 -16.54
C ALA A 824 -8.51 -21.16 -16.41
N ALA A 825 -9.28 -20.72 -15.41
CA ALA A 825 -10.67 -21.13 -15.24
C ALA A 825 -11.57 -20.55 -16.33
N VAL A 826 -11.33 -19.30 -16.76
CA VAL A 826 -12.06 -18.68 -17.88
C VAL A 826 -11.87 -19.46 -19.19
N ILE A 827 -10.63 -19.86 -19.48
CA ILE A 827 -10.28 -20.67 -20.67
C ILE A 827 -10.87 -22.08 -20.55
N ALA A 828 -10.73 -22.73 -19.39
CA ALA A 828 -11.29 -24.07 -19.19
C ALA A 828 -12.82 -24.09 -19.32
N ASN A 829 -13.50 -23.03 -18.83
CA ASN A 829 -14.94 -22.88 -18.96
C ASN A 829 -15.40 -22.58 -20.40
N PHE A 830 -14.53 -22.05 -21.28
CA PHE A 830 -14.81 -21.95 -22.71
C PHE A 830 -14.86 -23.34 -23.37
N PHE A 831 -13.90 -24.21 -23.08
CA PHE A 831 -13.84 -25.58 -23.61
C PHE A 831 -14.83 -26.56 -22.96
N ARG A 832 -15.53 -26.14 -21.90
CA ARG A 832 -16.55 -26.92 -21.21
C ARG A 832 -17.61 -27.48 -22.16
N SER A 833 -18.07 -26.70 -23.14
CA SER A 833 -19.10 -27.12 -24.09
C SER A 833 -18.67 -28.34 -24.91
N LEU A 834 -17.38 -28.45 -25.23
CA LEU A 834 -16.81 -29.58 -25.97
C LEU A 834 -16.70 -30.83 -25.10
N LEU A 835 -16.25 -30.67 -23.85
CA LEU A 835 -16.08 -31.76 -22.89
C LEU A 835 -17.42 -32.29 -22.33
N ALA A 836 -18.50 -31.52 -22.43
CA ALA A 836 -19.83 -31.90 -21.97
C ALA A 836 -20.52 -32.93 -22.88
N ILE A 837 -20.16 -32.99 -24.16
CA ILE A 837 -20.82 -33.86 -25.15
C ILE A 837 -20.65 -35.35 -24.80
N PRO A 838 -19.43 -35.88 -24.54
CA PRO A 838 -19.28 -37.28 -24.15
C PRO A 838 -19.99 -37.62 -22.84
N VAL A 839 -20.02 -36.68 -21.90
CA VAL A 839 -20.69 -36.86 -20.60
C VAL A 839 -22.22 -36.90 -20.77
N ALA A 840 -22.78 -36.08 -21.66
CA ALA A 840 -24.21 -36.08 -21.96
C ALA A 840 -24.63 -37.41 -22.61
N VAL A 841 -23.83 -37.95 -23.54
CA VAL A 841 -24.07 -39.26 -24.15
C VAL A 841 -24.06 -40.37 -23.09
N LEU A 842 -23.09 -40.33 -22.17
CA LEU A 842 -23.02 -41.29 -21.06
C LEU A 842 -24.26 -41.22 -20.16
N PHE A 843 -24.67 -40.01 -19.76
CA PHE A 843 -25.87 -39.82 -18.93
C PHE A 843 -27.14 -40.28 -19.65
N ASN A 844 -27.28 -39.97 -20.95
CA ASN A 844 -28.40 -40.42 -21.76
C ASN A 844 -28.49 -41.96 -21.80
N GLY A 845 -27.35 -42.64 -21.97
CA GLY A 845 -27.28 -44.10 -21.94
C GLY A 845 -27.67 -44.71 -20.59
N ILE A 846 -27.18 -44.13 -19.48
CA ILE A 846 -27.53 -44.58 -18.12
C ILE A 846 -29.03 -44.40 -17.86
N CYS A 847 -29.59 -43.24 -18.19
CA CYS A 847 -31.02 -42.97 -18.03
C CYS A 847 -31.87 -43.93 -18.88
N GLY A 848 -31.43 -44.23 -20.11
CA GLY A 848 -32.11 -45.19 -20.99
C GLY A 848 -32.11 -46.61 -20.44
N GLN A 849 -31.00 -47.06 -19.84
CA GLN A 849 -30.94 -48.36 -19.17
C GLN A 849 -31.87 -48.44 -17.95
N ILE A 850 -31.92 -47.37 -17.14
CA ILE A 850 -32.80 -47.31 -15.96
C ILE A 850 -34.28 -47.34 -16.40
N LEU A 851 -34.65 -46.52 -17.38
CA LEU A 851 -36.02 -46.46 -17.91
C LEU A 851 -36.43 -47.78 -18.57
N GLY A 852 -35.52 -48.41 -19.32
CA GLY A 852 -35.73 -49.73 -19.90
C GLY A 852 -35.90 -50.82 -18.84
N SER A 853 -35.19 -50.73 -17.70
CA SER A 853 -35.31 -51.68 -16.59
C SER A 853 -36.59 -51.53 -15.76
N MET A 854 -37.24 -50.36 -15.82
CA MET A 854 -38.48 -50.05 -15.09
C MET A 854 -39.76 -50.37 -15.88
N GLY A 855 -39.64 -50.92 -17.10
CA GLY A 855 -40.77 -51.44 -17.87
C GLY A 855 -41.70 -50.37 -18.50
N HIS A 856 -41.29 -49.11 -18.54
CA HIS A 856 -42.00 -48.09 -19.32
C HIS A 856 -41.58 -48.18 -20.80
N GLY A 857 -42.55 -48.05 -21.72
CA GLY A 857 -42.36 -48.16 -23.17
C GLY A 857 -41.31 -47.19 -23.76
N THR A 858 -41.07 -47.32 -25.07
CA THR A 858 -40.05 -46.61 -25.90
C THR A 858 -39.23 -45.55 -25.13
N PRO A 859 -38.13 -45.96 -24.47
CA PRO A 859 -37.29 -45.09 -23.64
C PRO A 859 -36.82 -43.83 -24.38
N ASP A 860 -36.71 -43.92 -25.70
CA ASP A 860 -36.22 -42.87 -26.58
C ASP A 860 -37.12 -41.63 -26.61
N GLU A 861 -38.45 -41.77 -26.56
CA GLU A 861 -39.36 -40.60 -26.54
C GLU A 861 -39.29 -39.84 -25.21
N ALA A 862 -39.15 -40.57 -24.10
CA ALA A 862 -38.95 -39.98 -22.79
C ALA A 862 -37.57 -39.30 -22.72
N LEU A 863 -36.50 -39.98 -23.15
CA LEU A 863 -35.16 -39.41 -23.18
C LEU A 863 -35.07 -38.16 -24.05
N GLN A 864 -35.79 -38.10 -25.18
CA GLN A 864 -35.85 -36.92 -26.04
C GLN A 864 -36.48 -35.71 -25.33
N LYS A 865 -37.55 -35.92 -24.54
CA LYS A 865 -38.16 -34.86 -23.71
C LYS A 865 -37.23 -34.41 -22.58
N TRP A 866 -36.37 -35.29 -22.07
CA TRP A 866 -35.40 -35.01 -21.01
C TRP A 866 -34.00 -34.56 -21.52
N ALA A 867 -33.75 -34.57 -22.82
CA ALA A 867 -32.44 -34.32 -23.41
C ALA A 867 -31.83 -32.96 -23.02
N ALA A 868 -32.66 -31.92 -22.93
CA ALA A 868 -32.23 -30.59 -22.48
C ALA A 868 -31.72 -30.60 -21.02
N ILE A 869 -32.40 -31.35 -20.16
CA ILE A 869 -32.05 -31.50 -18.73
C ILE A 869 -30.75 -32.32 -18.60
N ILE A 870 -30.62 -33.40 -19.37
CA ILE A 870 -29.42 -34.26 -19.39
C ILE A 870 -28.20 -33.48 -19.87
N SER A 871 -28.33 -32.74 -20.98
CA SER A 871 -27.24 -31.92 -21.54
C SER A 871 -26.79 -30.81 -20.58
N LYS A 872 -27.76 -30.14 -19.93
CA LYS A 872 -27.48 -29.13 -18.90
C LYS A 872 -26.76 -29.72 -17.69
N THR A 873 -27.21 -30.88 -17.20
CA THR A 873 -26.61 -31.60 -16.06
C THR A 873 -25.18 -32.06 -16.37
N ALA A 874 -24.94 -32.58 -17.58
CA ALA A 874 -23.60 -32.97 -18.03
C ALA A 874 -22.64 -31.77 -18.10
N SER A 875 -23.08 -30.65 -18.67
CA SER A 875 -22.28 -29.43 -18.75
C SER A 875 -21.92 -28.86 -17.36
N ASP A 876 -22.84 -28.90 -16.41
CA ASP A 876 -22.61 -28.45 -15.04
C ASP A 876 -21.77 -29.43 -14.22
N THR A 877 -21.82 -30.72 -14.51
CA THR A 877 -20.91 -31.74 -13.94
C THR A 877 -19.47 -31.51 -14.37
N VAL A 878 -19.21 -31.30 -15.66
CA VAL A 878 -17.87 -30.96 -16.19
C VAL A 878 -17.35 -29.68 -15.55
N ALA A 879 -18.23 -28.68 -15.39
CA ALA A 879 -17.87 -27.44 -14.70
C ALA A 879 -17.47 -27.67 -13.24
N GLY A 880 -18.25 -28.47 -12.51
CA GLY A 880 -17.95 -28.86 -11.13
C GLY A 880 -16.62 -29.58 -10.99
N ILE A 881 -16.25 -30.42 -11.96
CA ILE A 881 -14.95 -31.11 -12.01
C ILE A 881 -13.81 -30.12 -12.26
N ILE A 882 -13.90 -29.27 -13.28
CA ILE A 882 -12.86 -28.29 -13.63
C ILE A 882 -12.63 -27.31 -12.49
N GLU A 883 -13.69 -26.70 -11.97
CA GLU A 883 -13.60 -25.70 -10.91
C GLU A 883 -13.26 -26.35 -9.56
N GLY A 884 -13.79 -27.55 -9.27
CA GLY A 884 -13.45 -28.31 -8.06
C GLY A 884 -12.00 -28.77 -8.02
N MET A 885 -11.41 -29.14 -9.17
CA MET A 885 -9.96 -29.42 -9.27
C MET A 885 -9.14 -28.14 -9.06
N ALA A 886 -9.55 -27.02 -9.65
CA ALA A 886 -8.87 -25.73 -9.46
C ALA A 886 -8.88 -25.31 -7.98
N ASP A 887 -10.04 -25.40 -7.32
CA ASP A 887 -10.20 -25.12 -5.89
C ASP A 887 -9.37 -26.09 -5.02
N ARG A 888 -9.30 -27.37 -5.40
CA ARG A 888 -8.45 -28.37 -4.72
C ARG A 888 -6.97 -27.99 -4.79
N PHE A 889 -6.46 -27.66 -5.97
CA PHE A 889 -5.05 -27.25 -6.13
C PHE A 889 -4.76 -25.95 -5.40
N HIS A 890 -5.72 -25.00 -5.43
CA HIS A 890 -5.62 -23.75 -4.69
C HIS A 890 -5.53 -24.00 -3.17
N ASN A 891 -6.46 -24.77 -2.60
CA ASN A 891 -6.49 -25.09 -1.18
C ASN A 891 -5.23 -25.84 -0.74
N LEU A 892 -4.78 -26.86 -1.49
CA LEU A 892 -3.53 -27.56 -1.19
C LEU A 892 -2.31 -26.64 -1.23
N GLY A 893 -2.24 -25.73 -2.20
CA GLY A 893 -1.18 -24.74 -2.30
C GLY A 893 -1.15 -23.78 -1.11
N LEU A 894 -2.32 -23.27 -0.71
CA LEU A 894 -2.48 -22.43 0.48
C LEU A 894 -2.06 -23.17 1.75
N ARG A 895 -2.55 -24.39 1.98
CA ARG A 895 -2.19 -25.16 3.19
C ARG A 895 -0.72 -25.52 3.24
N ALA A 896 -0.09 -25.82 2.10
CA ALA A 896 1.34 -26.05 2.05
C ALA A 896 2.16 -24.80 2.43
N GLN A 897 1.64 -23.60 2.14
CA GLN A 897 2.25 -22.34 2.58
C GLN A 897 2.02 -22.11 4.08
N ASP A 898 0.79 -22.28 4.57
CA ASP A 898 0.44 -22.13 5.99
C ASP A 898 1.33 -23.03 6.88
N TYR A 899 1.41 -24.34 6.55
CA TYR A 899 2.27 -25.26 7.28
C TYR A 899 3.75 -24.94 7.15
N ARG A 900 4.22 -24.47 5.99
CA ARG A 900 5.64 -24.08 5.85
C ARG A 900 5.99 -22.92 6.78
N LYS A 901 5.13 -21.91 6.85
CA LYS A 901 5.33 -20.75 7.74
C LYS A 901 5.34 -21.19 9.19
N LYS A 902 4.35 -21.99 9.59
CA LYS A 902 4.20 -22.44 10.98
C LYS A 902 5.29 -23.41 11.44
N MET A 903 5.71 -24.33 10.56
CA MET A 903 6.83 -25.23 10.85
C MET A 903 8.13 -24.47 11.05
N ARG A 904 8.39 -23.40 10.29
CA ARG A 904 9.57 -22.58 10.51
C ARG A 904 9.56 -21.97 11.91
N GLN A 905 8.42 -21.43 12.34
CA GLN A 905 8.26 -20.90 13.70
C GLN A 905 8.48 -21.98 14.77
N VAL A 906 8.02 -23.22 14.54
CA VAL A 906 8.27 -24.36 15.44
C VAL A 906 9.77 -24.60 15.61
N PHE A 907 10.51 -24.74 14.49
CA PHE A 907 11.94 -25.00 14.55
C PHE A 907 12.75 -23.81 15.10
N GLU A 908 12.35 -22.57 14.79
CA GLU A 908 12.93 -21.37 15.42
C GLU A 908 12.69 -21.38 16.94
N THR A 909 11.49 -21.73 17.40
CA THR A 909 11.18 -21.87 18.83
C THR A 909 11.99 -23.00 19.48
N CYS A 910 12.21 -24.09 18.75
CA CYS A 910 13.07 -25.19 19.21
C CYS A 910 14.51 -24.73 19.38
N MET A 911 15.05 -23.96 18.42
CA MET A 911 16.39 -23.37 18.55
C MET A 911 16.47 -22.39 19.74
N GLU A 912 15.46 -21.57 19.96
CA GLU A 912 15.42 -20.68 21.14
C GLU A 912 15.35 -21.45 22.47
N LEU A 913 14.65 -22.59 22.51
CA LEU A 913 14.62 -23.48 23.67
C LEU A 913 15.99 -24.12 23.92
N GLU A 914 16.65 -24.61 22.87
CA GLU A 914 17.99 -25.19 22.95
C GLU A 914 19.02 -24.18 23.49
N LEU A 915 18.95 -22.93 23.00
CA LEU A 915 19.82 -21.84 23.47
C LEU A 915 19.54 -21.44 24.91
N ALA A 916 18.28 -21.54 25.37
CA ALA A 916 17.89 -21.22 26.73
C ALA A 916 18.20 -22.33 27.74
N PHE A 917 18.22 -23.59 27.28
CA PHE A 917 18.44 -24.79 28.10
C PHE A 917 19.48 -25.73 27.46
N PRO A 918 20.76 -25.31 27.34
CA PRO A 918 21.78 -26.06 26.59
C PRO A 918 22.14 -27.42 27.20
N GLU A 919 21.83 -27.66 28.47
CA GLU A 919 22.14 -28.91 29.20
C GLU A 919 21.03 -29.97 29.11
N SER A 920 19.86 -29.61 28.57
CA SER A 920 18.67 -30.46 28.55
C SER A 920 18.34 -30.92 27.13
N ASP A 921 17.97 -32.18 26.95
CA ASP A 921 17.50 -32.69 25.66
C ASP A 921 16.18 -32.03 25.23
N ILE A 922 16.08 -31.64 23.96
CA ILE A 922 14.89 -30.96 23.45
C ILE A 922 13.64 -31.83 23.51
N LEU A 923 13.75 -33.15 23.35
CA LEU A 923 12.61 -34.05 23.42
C LEU A 923 12.06 -34.17 24.85
N THR A 924 12.93 -34.18 25.86
CA THR A 924 12.51 -34.16 27.27
C THR A 924 11.88 -32.82 27.62
N LEU A 925 12.51 -31.70 27.21
CA LEU A 925 11.95 -30.36 27.35
C LEU A 925 10.57 -30.25 26.70
N LEU A 926 10.35 -30.79 25.50
CA LEU A 926 9.05 -30.72 24.82
C LEU A 926 7.98 -31.63 25.44
N SER A 927 8.39 -32.71 26.11
CA SER A 927 7.49 -33.68 26.76
C SER A 927 7.05 -33.22 28.15
N GLU A 928 7.89 -32.48 28.87
CA GLU A 928 7.61 -31.99 30.24
C GLU A 928 7.38 -30.47 30.23
N PRO A 929 6.18 -29.96 30.55
CA PRO A 929 5.89 -28.52 30.50
C PRO A 929 6.49 -27.73 31.67
N GLU A 930 6.58 -28.37 32.84
CA GLU A 930 7.03 -27.72 34.09
C GLU A 930 8.53 -27.38 34.07
N SER A 931 9.33 -28.16 33.34
CA SER A 931 10.77 -27.93 33.15
C SER A 931 11.11 -26.73 32.23
N ARG A 932 10.10 -26.12 31.58
CA ARG A 932 10.25 -24.97 30.67
C ARG A 932 9.95 -23.62 31.33
N ILE A 933 9.69 -23.59 32.64
CA ILE A 933 9.32 -22.35 33.34
C ILE A 933 10.59 -21.53 33.61
N LEU A 934 10.71 -20.40 32.91
CA LEU A 934 11.76 -19.42 33.14
C LEU A 934 11.22 -18.26 34.00
N PRO A 935 12.06 -17.63 34.83
CA PRO A 935 11.68 -16.40 35.56
C PRO A 935 11.12 -15.34 34.61
N GLU A 936 10.14 -14.55 35.03
CA GLU A 936 9.49 -13.54 34.15
C GLU A 936 10.48 -12.56 33.51
N ASN A 937 11.60 -12.29 34.21
CA ASN A 937 12.68 -11.39 33.78
C ASN A 937 13.68 -12.03 32.81
N HIS A 938 13.59 -13.33 32.55
CA HIS A 938 14.47 -14.02 31.61
C HIS A 938 14.10 -13.64 30.17
N PRO A 939 15.07 -13.39 29.27
CA PRO A 939 14.80 -13.00 27.87
C PRO A 939 13.93 -14.00 27.10
N HIS A 940 13.84 -15.24 27.58
CA HIS A 940 13.09 -16.34 26.98
C HIS A 940 11.80 -16.76 27.72
N SER A 941 11.29 -15.96 28.68
CA SER A 941 10.12 -16.30 29.51
C SER A 941 8.79 -16.55 28.75
N GLY A 942 8.72 -16.17 27.47
CA GLY A 942 7.53 -16.37 26.62
C GLY A 942 7.48 -17.69 25.81
N LEU A 943 8.51 -18.54 25.87
CA LEU A 943 8.65 -19.72 25.00
C LEU A 943 7.51 -20.73 25.15
N SER A 944 7.08 -21.07 26.36
CA SER A 944 5.99 -22.02 26.61
C SER A 944 4.67 -21.58 25.97
N THR A 945 4.41 -20.27 25.98
CA THR A 945 3.24 -19.68 25.32
C THR A 945 3.35 -19.80 23.79
N LYS A 946 4.55 -19.61 23.21
CA LYS A 946 4.80 -19.82 21.76
C LYS A 946 4.54 -21.28 21.35
N VAL A 947 4.97 -22.25 22.17
CA VAL A 947 4.73 -23.68 21.92
C VAL A 947 3.24 -23.99 21.78
N ILE A 948 2.44 -23.52 22.74
CA ILE A 948 0.99 -23.74 22.78
C ILE A 948 0.29 -23.11 21.58
N ILE A 949 0.62 -21.86 21.25
CA ILE A 949 0.05 -21.17 20.09
C ILE A 949 0.33 -21.92 18.80
N ASN A 950 1.57 -22.36 18.66
CA ASN A 950 1.97 -23.08 17.47
C ASN A 950 1.17 -24.38 17.35
N ALA A 951 1.07 -25.15 18.43
CA ALA A 951 0.28 -26.38 18.46
C ALA A 951 -1.24 -26.15 18.24
N LEU A 952 -1.82 -25.08 18.80
CA LEU A 952 -3.22 -24.70 18.60
C LEU A 952 -3.52 -24.32 17.14
N ASP A 953 -2.60 -23.61 16.48
CA ASP A 953 -2.74 -23.29 15.05
C ASP A 953 -2.66 -24.56 14.18
N PHE A 954 -1.77 -25.50 14.50
CA PHE A 954 -1.70 -26.78 13.79
C PHE A 954 -2.97 -27.62 13.99
N LEU A 955 -3.49 -27.69 15.22
CA LEU A 955 -4.78 -28.32 15.53
C LEU A 955 -5.90 -27.68 14.70
N TYR A 956 -5.96 -26.35 14.69
CA TYR A 956 -6.94 -25.60 13.91
C TYR A 956 -6.84 -25.90 12.41
N PHE A 957 -5.64 -25.83 11.83
CA PHE A 957 -5.44 -26.16 10.44
C PHE A 957 -5.94 -27.57 10.14
N PHE A 958 -5.52 -28.55 10.95
CA PHE A 958 -5.82 -29.95 10.70
C PHE A 958 -7.32 -30.25 10.75
N MET A 959 -8.02 -29.75 11.76
CA MET A 959 -9.42 -30.09 12.05
C MET A 959 -10.43 -29.21 11.30
N TYR A 960 -10.05 -27.97 10.97
CA TYR A 960 -10.98 -26.97 10.41
C TYR A 960 -10.66 -26.56 8.97
N GLN A 961 -9.39 -26.55 8.55
CA GLN A 961 -9.04 -26.02 7.22
C GLN A 961 -9.13 -27.08 6.10
N PRO A 962 -9.63 -26.71 4.91
CA PRO A 962 -9.88 -27.65 3.83
C PRO A 962 -8.58 -28.27 3.31
N ARG A 963 -8.57 -29.60 3.17
CA ARG A 963 -7.42 -30.40 2.68
C ARG A 963 -6.13 -30.27 3.50
N ALA A 964 -6.19 -29.72 4.71
CA ALA A 964 -5.03 -29.52 5.56
C ALA A 964 -4.37 -30.85 5.97
N GLY A 965 -5.13 -31.87 6.39
CA GLY A 965 -4.57 -33.19 6.72
C GLY A 965 -3.75 -33.83 5.60
N VAL A 966 -4.18 -33.69 4.33
CA VAL A 966 -3.43 -34.19 3.16
C VAL A 966 -2.12 -33.42 2.96
N ALA A 967 -2.15 -32.09 3.14
CA ALA A 967 -0.96 -31.26 3.03
C ALA A 967 0.05 -31.54 4.16
N LEU A 968 -0.42 -31.74 5.40
CA LEU A 968 0.42 -32.12 6.54
C LEU A 968 1.06 -33.49 6.32
N LYS A 969 0.29 -34.51 5.92
CA LYS A 969 0.81 -35.86 5.64
C LYS A 969 1.94 -35.83 4.60
N LYS A 970 1.76 -35.08 3.51
CA LYS A 970 2.82 -34.90 2.48
C LYS A 970 4.05 -34.17 3.00
N ARG A 971 3.91 -33.32 4.02
CA ARG A 971 5.03 -32.59 4.62
C ARG A 971 5.80 -33.50 5.59
N LEU A 972 5.09 -34.24 6.45
CA LEU A 972 5.67 -35.23 7.35
C LEU A 972 6.49 -36.29 6.59
N GLN A 973 5.99 -36.78 5.45
CA GLN A 973 6.71 -37.72 4.59
C GLN A 973 8.08 -37.22 4.08
N ARG A 974 8.32 -35.90 4.10
CA ARG A 974 9.59 -35.29 3.67
C ARG A 974 10.53 -34.94 4.83
N MET A 975 10.04 -35.05 6.07
CA MET A 975 10.83 -34.79 7.26
C MET A 975 11.69 -36.01 7.60
N SER A 976 12.83 -35.76 8.24
CA SER A 976 13.64 -36.80 8.88
C SER A 976 12.86 -37.47 10.01
N GLU A 977 13.35 -38.61 10.49
CA GLU A 977 12.71 -39.32 11.61
C GLU A 977 12.77 -38.49 12.90
N GLU A 978 13.91 -37.87 13.18
CA GLU A 978 14.11 -36.95 14.30
C GLU A 978 13.19 -35.73 14.23
N GLU A 979 13.09 -35.07 13.07
CA GLU A 979 12.17 -33.94 12.87
C GLU A 979 10.71 -34.34 13.14
N ARG A 980 10.31 -35.57 12.80
CA ARG A 980 8.96 -36.08 13.08
C ARG A 980 8.75 -36.31 14.58
N ARG A 981 9.74 -36.87 15.28
CA ARG A 981 9.69 -37.06 16.74
C ARG A 981 9.59 -35.73 17.47
N ILE A 982 10.46 -34.77 17.14
CA ILE A 982 10.41 -33.39 17.66
C ILE A 982 9.04 -32.77 17.37
N PHE A 983 8.54 -32.90 16.14
CA PHE A 983 7.23 -32.37 15.78
C PHE A 983 6.09 -32.98 16.61
N TYR A 984 6.09 -34.29 16.84
CA TYR A 984 5.08 -34.93 17.67
C TYR A 984 5.17 -34.50 19.14
N ALA A 985 6.37 -34.53 19.73
CA ALA A 985 6.63 -34.08 21.11
C ALA A 985 6.17 -32.64 21.31
N TYR A 986 6.43 -31.75 20.34
CA TYR A 986 5.99 -30.37 20.35
C TYR A 986 4.47 -30.19 20.52
N HIS A 987 3.66 -31.11 19.99
CA HIS A 987 2.20 -31.03 20.07
C HIS A 987 1.62 -31.66 21.34
N LEU A 988 2.42 -32.41 22.12
CA LEU A 988 1.97 -33.00 23.38
C LEU A 988 1.56 -31.96 24.42
N VAL A 989 2.05 -30.72 24.29
CA VAL A 989 1.63 -29.57 25.11
C VAL A 989 0.11 -29.35 25.10
N LEU A 990 -0.60 -29.82 24.06
CA LEU A 990 -2.06 -29.73 23.99
C LEU A 990 -2.78 -30.63 25.01
N LYS A 991 -2.09 -31.55 25.69
CA LYS A 991 -2.65 -32.33 26.81
C LYS A 991 -2.82 -31.51 28.09
N GLU A 992 -2.12 -30.37 28.20
CA GLU A 992 -2.18 -29.48 29.36
C GLU A 992 -3.46 -28.65 29.39
N GLU A 993 -4.61 -29.32 29.58
CA GLU A 993 -5.95 -28.70 29.49
C GLU A 993 -6.07 -27.46 30.38
N LYS A 994 -5.54 -27.52 31.62
CA LYS A 994 -5.60 -26.41 32.57
C LYS A 994 -4.85 -25.19 32.03
N TYR A 995 -3.59 -25.36 31.62
CA TYR A 995 -2.73 -24.26 31.19
C TYR A 995 -3.19 -23.66 29.85
N VAL A 996 -3.56 -24.51 28.88
CA VAL A 996 -4.10 -24.07 27.58
C VAL A 996 -5.43 -23.32 27.74
N SER A 997 -6.32 -23.81 28.61
CA SER A 997 -7.60 -23.15 28.89
C SER A 997 -7.41 -21.81 29.58
N THR A 998 -6.52 -21.72 30.57
CA THR A 998 -6.20 -20.46 31.24
C THR A 998 -5.65 -19.42 30.26
N LEU A 999 -4.78 -19.81 29.33
CA LEU A 999 -4.28 -18.89 28.29
C LEU A 999 -5.40 -18.37 27.39
N LEU A 1000 -6.33 -19.24 26.97
CA LEU A 1000 -7.49 -18.84 26.15
C LEU A 1000 -8.42 -17.89 26.92
N ILE A 1001 -8.71 -18.17 28.19
CA ILE A 1001 -9.54 -17.33 29.07
C ILE A 1001 -8.87 -15.97 29.32
N ASN A 1002 -7.55 -15.94 29.49
CA ASN A 1002 -6.77 -14.72 29.68
C ASN A 1002 -6.64 -13.88 28.39
N GLY A 1003 -7.32 -14.28 27.31
CA GLY A 1003 -7.52 -13.45 26.13
C GLY A 1003 -6.56 -13.73 24.98
N LEU A 1004 -5.95 -14.92 24.91
CA LEU A 1004 -5.05 -15.33 23.81
C LEU A 1004 -5.64 -15.06 22.42
N ILE A 1005 -6.92 -15.39 22.21
CA ILE A 1005 -7.64 -15.18 20.93
C ILE A 1005 -8.67 -14.04 20.99
N GLY A 1006 -8.82 -13.38 22.13
CA GLY A 1006 -9.70 -12.22 22.32
C GLY A 1006 -10.94 -12.47 23.18
N LYS A 1007 -11.91 -11.53 23.14
CA LYS A 1007 -13.11 -11.56 24.00
C LYS A 1007 -14.02 -12.77 23.71
N ASN A 1008 -14.11 -13.18 22.45
CA ASN A 1008 -14.91 -14.33 22.02
C ASN A 1008 -14.09 -15.64 22.11
N PHE A 1009 -13.48 -15.90 23.27
CA PHE A 1009 -12.63 -17.10 23.44
C PHE A 1009 -13.45 -18.39 23.54
N GLY A 1010 -14.75 -18.33 23.87
CA GLY A 1010 -15.59 -19.50 24.13
C GLY A 1010 -15.69 -20.48 22.95
N THR A 1011 -15.72 -19.98 21.72
CA THR A 1011 -15.69 -20.81 20.50
C THR A 1011 -14.35 -21.51 20.30
N GLY A 1012 -13.23 -20.82 20.55
CA GLY A 1012 -11.90 -21.41 20.45
C GLY A 1012 -11.61 -22.42 21.57
N LEU A 1013 -12.08 -22.16 22.79
CA LEU A 1013 -11.95 -23.06 23.93
C LEU A 1013 -12.76 -24.35 23.73
N SER A 1014 -14.02 -24.24 23.34
CA SER A 1014 -14.86 -25.41 23.03
C SER A 1014 -14.30 -26.23 21.87
N PHE A 1015 -13.77 -25.55 20.84
CA PHE A 1015 -13.07 -26.21 19.74
C PHE A 1015 -11.82 -26.97 20.21
N TYR A 1016 -10.98 -26.38 21.05
CA TYR A 1016 -9.78 -27.04 21.58
C TYR A 1016 -10.16 -28.31 22.35
N LEU A 1017 -11.02 -28.18 23.37
CA LEU A 1017 -11.41 -29.28 24.26
C LEU A 1017 -12.06 -30.44 23.50
N ALA A 1018 -12.85 -30.17 22.46
CA ALA A 1018 -13.52 -31.21 21.69
C ALA A 1018 -12.59 -32.01 20.77
N ASN A 1019 -11.44 -31.46 20.35
CA ASN A 1019 -10.72 -31.98 19.17
C ASN A 1019 -9.27 -32.38 19.41
N TYR A 1020 -8.62 -31.86 20.44
CA TYR A 1020 -7.17 -32.07 20.61
C TYR A 1020 -6.80 -33.56 20.76
N ARG A 1021 -7.63 -34.37 21.44
CA ARG A 1021 -7.40 -35.82 21.64
C ARG A 1021 -7.36 -36.59 20.32
N GLN A 1022 -8.36 -36.36 19.46
CA GLN A 1022 -8.44 -37.00 18.15
C GLN A 1022 -7.25 -36.61 17.25
N TYR A 1023 -6.86 -35.34 17.32
CA TYR A 1023 -5.71 -34.83 16.57
C TYR A 1023 -4.40 -35.52 16.97
N LEU A 1024 -4.12 -35.61 18.28
CA LEU A 1024 -2.91 -36.27 18.78
C LEU A 1024 -2.89 -37.77 18.46
N GLN A 1025 -4.02 -38.47 18.59
CA GLN A 1025 -4.13 -39.88 18.19
C GLN A 1025 -3.82 -40.09 16.71
N THR A 1026 -4.31 -39.18 15.85
CA THR A 1026 -4.05 -39.26 14.41
C THR A 1026 -2.58 -38.99 14.07
N LEU A 1027 -1.94 -38.04 14.77
CA LEU A 1027 -0.50 -37.80 14.62
C LEU A 1027 0.33 -39.01 15.08
N LYS A 1028 -0.01 -39.61 16.23
CA LYS A 1028 0.65 -40.81 16.74
C LYS A 1028 0.59 -41.95 15.72
N HIS A 1029 -0.55 -42.15 15.06
CA HIS A 1029 -0.66 -43.16 14.00
C HIS A 1029 0.19 -42.85 12.76
N TRP A 1030 0.47 -41.59 12.45
CA TRP A 1030 1.27 -41.18 11.29
C TRP A 1030 2.78 -41.14 11.57
N ILE A 1031 3.17 -41.07 12.83
CA ILE A 1031 4.55 -40.98 13.32
C ILE A 1031 4.74 -42.12 14.31
N PRO A 1032 5.09 -43.34 13.84
CA PRO A 1032 5.29 -44.47 14.73
C PRO A 1032 6.48 -44.22 15.67
N GLU A 1033 6.26 -44.44 16.97
CA GLU A 1033 7.29 -44.56 17.99
C GLU A 1033 7.96 -45.92 17.79
N ASN A 1034 9.10 -45.98 17.11
CA ASN A 1034 10.06 -47.07 17.31
C ASN A 1034 11.21 -46.54 18.14
#